data_AF-A0A7L2ZCJ9-F1
#
_entry.id   AF-A0A7L2ZCJ9-F1
#
_cell.length_a   1.000
_cell.length_b   1.000
_cell.length_c   1.000
_cell.angle_alpha   90.00
_cell.angle_beta   90.00
_cell.angle_gamma   90.00
#
_symmetry.space_group_name_H-M   'P 1'
#
loop_
_entity.id
_entity.type
_entity.pdbx_description
1 polymer ?
#
loop_
_entity_poly.entity_id
_entity_poly.type
_entity_poly.pdbx_seq_one_letter_code
_entity_poly.pdbx_strand_id
1 'polypeptide(L)'
;IQYEKAREDRRARVNASYKYLFEVLSARVGLDLTTVEEMILDVPSFDAFDSFFAKGGRKSLKIFYQEGDPRGIECGRVIPDVEKGSKIFQFYVEKTPGKIMGLCLYFVRYKNDTSINEKSIHEEISFGVLDATDGLLPGIKDMLEKVFLPAILETSNWGDLGPSKEDTKDKQNFVETIKKYVSFLGGAAACIEGTVELKKVDHINFSELQTFDKITAAADSHDTVNQLEEVLTIWYRQIEHVLIESKQLKREAKDSGPLMELENWKYMSAKLNFIIEQIKGQNCTAVINVLKIAHSKILKSWQELDGRITDAANESKDNVRYLSTLEKVCQPLYTTDVVLMTQGIPYLIKAVQMIHRVSKYYNTSERITSLLIKVTNQMVTTCKAYITDAGLNRLWDQETPVVIGKINECICLLREYQKCFHEARQETSKNLGGKPLEVSEVYIFGKSEAFCRRLEKIMAMITIEQNFNALTQCAIEGIDLMAVKFRNIYHIFQKKPYDTLDPQVTEFDVDFVKFMSEVQRLESQLQNFMRTCFRKILSSQNSLQLLQRFQSLNMPCLQEETAHTVSCILQHYVAELETTKKLYQTQKDDPPLARNMPPIAGKILWVRQLFRRINEPITYFHKHSDILASPEGKAVVQSYNKLAYVLVEFEVVYHNAWMKEMSQLQYLLQSTILVRHPTTEKFLVNFDHQILEIVRETKCMLKLGLEVPEQAVKLAMIEDKLKSNKSQLEGVIQSYEDLRKGTRNMFVNLMTPKMEKMEGVLRQGLTMLTWSSVTLETFFQEADQVLHVYRQLLRRVNICS
;
A
#
# COMPACT_ATOMS: atom_id res chain seq x y z
N ILE A 1 32.60 -4.57 -74.15
CA ILE A 1 33.34 -3.28 -74.16
C ILE A 1 32.75 -2.23 -73.23
N GLN A 2 31.56 -1.64 -73.48
CA GLN A 2 31.05 -0.55 -72.61
C GLN A 2 30.75 -0.99 -71.17
N TYR A 3 30.12 -2.15 -70.98
CA TYR A 3 29.84 -2.71 -69.65
C TYR A 3 31.08 -3.24 -68.92
N GLU A 4 32.06 -3.79 -69.64
CA GLU A 4 33.36 -4.18 -69.06
C GLU A 4 34.14 -2.96 -68.57
N LYS A 5 34.15 -1.87 -69.35
CA LYS A 5 34.79 -0.61 -68.93
C LYS A 5 34.11 -0.02 -67.70
N ALA A 6 32.77 -0.04 -67.66
CA ALA A 6 32.02 0.40 -66.48
C ALA A 6 32.31 -0.46 -65.24
N ARG A 7 32.58 -1.76 -65.40
CA ARG A 7 33.00 -2.65 -64.31
C ARG A 7 34.40 -2.30 -63.79
N GLU A 8 35.36 -2.08 -64.69
CA GLU A 8 36.71 -1.65 -64.30
C GLU A 8 36.70 -0.27 -63.62
N ASP A 9 35.86 0.66 -64.08
CA ASP A 9 35.66 1.96 -63.42
C ASP A 9 35.10 1.77 -61.99
N ARG A 10 34.17 0.82 -61.76
CA ARG A 10 33.71 0.47 -60.40
C ARG A 10 34.81 -0.16 -59.56
N ARG A 11 35.64 -1.03 -60.13
CA ARG A 11 36.79 -1.64 -59.45
C ARG A 11 37.81 -0.59 -59.00
N ALA A 12 38.08 0.41 -59.83
CA ALA A 12 38.96 1.53 -59.49
C ALA A 12 38.42 2.43 -58.34
N ARG A 13 37.10 2.43 -58.11
CA ARG A 13 36.44 3.21 -57.05
C ARG A 13 36.40 2.52 -55.68
N VAL A 14 36.75 1.24 -55.60
CA VAL A 14 36.80 0.50 -54.33
C VAL A 14 37.96 1.02 -53.47
N ASN A 15 37.64 1.84 -52.48
CA ASN A 15 38.59 2.32 -51.46
C ASN A 15 38.56 1.41 -50.22
N ALA A 16 39.42 1.66 -49.21
CA ALA A 16 39.46 0.76 -48.05
C ALA A 16 38.20 0.86 -47.17
N SER A 17 37.45 1.98 -47.21
CA SER A 17 36.12 2.07 -46.58
C SER A 17 35.12 1.06 -47.18
N TYR A 18 35.17 0.82 -48.49
CA TYR A 18 34.32 -0.17 -49.15
C TYR A 18 34.78 -1.59 -48.81
N LYS A 19 36.11 -1.82 -48.80
CA LYS A 19 36.69 -3.12 -48.42
C LYS A 19 36.30 -3.53 -47.00
N TYR A 20 36.25 -2.58 -46.07
CA TYR A 20 35.76 -2.85 -44.72
C TYR A 20 34.32 -3.41 -44.72
N LEU A 21 33.41 -2.83 -45.51
CA LEU A 21 32.05 -3.37 -45.65
C LEU A 21 32.09 -4.79 -46.25
N PHE A 22 32.96 -5.03 -47.23
CA PHE A 22 33.09 -6.33 -47.89
C PHE A 22 33.62 -7.41 -46.94
N GLU A 23 34.56 -7.08 -46.05
CA GLU A 23 35.03 -7.97 -45.00
C GLU A 23 33.91 -8.36 -44.03
N VAL A 24 33.07 -7.39 -43.62
CA VAL A 24 31.91 -7.66 -42.77
C VAL A 24 30.90 -8.56 -43.48
N LEU A 25 30.65 -8.33 -44.77
CA LEU A 25 29.75 -9.17 -45.58
C LEU A 25 30.32 -10.60 -45.75
N SER A 26 31.61 -10.72 -46.05
CA SER A 26 32.34 -11.99 -46.17
C SER A 26 32.23 -12.82 -44.88
N ALA A 27 32.50 -12.21 -43.72
CA ALA A 27 32.41 -12.88 -42.43
C ALA A 27 30.98 -13.37 -42.10
N ARG A 28 29.94 -12.65 -42.54
CA ARG A 28 28.54 -12.98 -42.23
C ARG A 28 27.91 -13.98 -43.18
N VAL A 29 28.23 -13.90 -44.47
CA VAL A 29 27.70 -14.81 -45.49
C VAL A 29 28.53 -16.10 -45.57
N GLY A 30 29.76 -16.09 -45.07
CA GLY A 30 30.67 -17.26 -45.10
C GLY A 30 31.37 -17.44 -46.45
N LEU A 31 31.48 -16.39 -47.25
CA LEU A 31 32.17 -16.37 -48.54
C LEU A 31 33.54 -15.72 -48.39
N ASP A 32 34.51 -16.09 -49.23
CA ASP A 32 35.81 -15.42 -49.27
C ASP A 32 35.68 -13.97 -49.78
N LEU A 33 36.58 -13.09 -49.32
CA LEU A 33 36.56 -11.65 -49.65
C LEU A 33 36.61 -11.39 -51.17
N THR A 34 37.40 -12.18 -51.90
CA THR A 34 37.52 -12.07 -53.35
C THR A 34 36.22 -12.38 -54.08
N THR A 35 35.48 -13.40 -53.64
CA THR A 35 34.15 -13.73 -54.17
C THR A 35 33.13 -12.62 -53.86
N VAL A 36 33.13 -12.08 -52.64
CA VAL A 36 32.24 -10.96 -52.27
C VAL A 36 32.51 -9.71 -53.10
N GLU A 37 33.79 -9.35 -53.27
CA GLU A 37 34.21 -8.22 -54.12
C GLU A 37 33.71 -8.39 -55.56
N GLU A 38 33.91 -9.57 -56.16
CA GLU A 38 33.47 -9.85 -57.51
C GLU A 38 31.94 -9.82 -57.68
N MET A 39 31.19 -10.33 -56.70
CA MET A 39 29.72 -10.33 -56.69
C MET A 39 29.14 -8.93 -56.45
N ILE A 40 29.81 -8.06 -55.70
CA ILE A 40 29.38 -6.66 -55.51
C ILE A 40 29.74 -5.82 -56.74
N LEU A 41 30.87 -6.07 -57.41
CA LEU A 41 31.22 -5.41 -58.67
C LEU A 41 30.23 -5.70 -59.81
N ASP A 42 29.48 -6.80 -59.71
CA ASP A 42 28.38 -7.14 -60.62
C ASP A 42 27.17 -6.19 -60.48
N VAL A 43 27.12 -5.35 -59.44
CA VAL A 43 26.02 -4.40 -59.18
C VAL A 43 26.09 -3.23 -60.18
N PRO A 44 24.94 -2.78 -60.71
CA PRO A 44 24.92 -1.76 -61.77
C PRO A 44 25.48 -0.40 -61.36
N SER A 45 25.39 0.01 -60.09
CA SER A 45 25.93 1.29 -59.60
C SER A 45 26.40 1.23 -58.15
N PHE A 46 27.42 2.03 -57.82
CA PHE A 46 27.95 2.25 -56.47
C PHE A 46 27.46 3.55 -55.82
N ASP A 47 26.56 4.30 -56.45
CA ASP A 47 26.06 5.60 -55.93
C ASP A 47 25.51 5.50 -54.50
N ALA A 48 24.95 4.33 -54.14
CA ALA A 48 24.48 4.06 -52.78
C ALA A 48 25.61 4.03 -51.76
N PHE A 49 26.76 3.43 -52.11
CA PHE A 49 27.95 3.43 -51.27
C PHE A 49 28.55 4.84 -51.17
N ASP A 50 28.70 5.55 -52.30
CA ASP A 50 29.24 6.91 -52.30
C ASP A 50 28.40 7.85 -51.42
N SER A 51 27.07 7.75 -51.56
CA SER A 51 26.14 8.53 -50.77
C SER A 51 26.17 8.16 -49.28
N PHE A 52 26.42 6.90 -48.94
CA PHE A 52 26.51 6.46 -47.54
C PHE A 52 27.76 6.99 -46.83
N PHE A 53 28.90 7.07 -47.53
CA PHE A 53 30.15 7.61 -46.96
C PHE A 53 30.24 9.14 -47.01
N ALA A 54 29.46 9.81 -47.87
CA ALA A 54 29.48 11.26 -48.03
C ALA A 54 28.79 12.02 -46.88
N LYS A 55 29.34 13.21 -46.55
CA LYS A 55 28.73 14.17 -45.63
C LYS A 55 27.34 14.59 -46.14
N GLY A 56 26.32 14.54 -45.28
CA GLY A 56 24.94 14.86 -45.63
C GLY A 56 24.23 13.80 -46.48
N GLY A 57 24.89 12.70 -46.85
CA GLY A 57 24.31 11.64 -47.66
C GLY A 57 23.35 10.67 -46.93
N ARG A 58 23.31 9.40 -47.33
CA ARG A 58 22.34 8.41 -46.83
C ARG A 58 22.69 7.89 -45.43
N LYS A 59 21.67 7.75 -44.58
CA LYS A 59 21.80 7.18 -43.21
C LYS A 59 21.95 5.67 -43.17
N SER A 60 21.55 4.98 -44.22
CA SER A 60 21.62 3.53 -44.28
C SER A 60 22.01 3.05 -45.67
N LEU A 61 22.68 1.91 -45.68
CA LEU A 61 23.05 1.15 -46.86
C LEU A 61 22.54 -0.28 -46.67
N LYS A 62 21.74 -0.77 -47.60
CA LYS A 62 21.15 -2.12 -47.53
C LYS A 62 21.66 -3.00 -48.65
N ILE A 63 22.07 -4.21 -48.31
CA ILE A 63 22.62 -5.21 -49.21
C ILE A 63 21.87 -6.52 -48.98
N PHE A 64 21.25 -7.06 -50.02
CA PHE A 64 20.47 -8.28 -49.95
C PHE A 64 21.24 -9.44 -50.57
N TYR A 65 21.34 -10.55 -49.86
CA TYR A 65 21.94 -11.80 -50.34
C TYR A 65 20.85 -12.87 -50.44
N GLN A 66 20.45 -13.18 -51.67
CA GLN A 66 19.37 -14.13 -51.96
C GLN A 66 19.51 -14.73 -53.36
N GLU A 67 18.80 -15.83 -53.62
CA GLU A 67 18.68 -16.41 -54.95
C GLU A 67 17.97 -15.47 -55.91
N GLY A 68 18.50 -15.37 -57.13
CA GLY A 68 17.86 -14.65 -58.21
C GLY A 68 18.36 -15.10 -59.58
N ASP A 69 17.79 -14.50 -60.61
CA ASP A 69 18.18 -14.82 -61.98
C ASP A 69 19.62 -14.38 -62.27
N PRO A 70 20.41 -15.20 -62.99
CA PRO A 70 21.78 -14.88 -63.33
C PRO A 70 21.88 -13.54 -64.05
N ARG A 71 22.84 -12.70 -63.66
CA ARG A 71 23.00 -11.37 -64.27
C ARG A 71 23.46 -11.49 -65.71
N GLY A 72 22.81 -10.73 -66.59
CA GLY A 72 23.18 -10.65 -68.01
C GLY A 72 24.47 -9.87 -68.25
N ILE A 73 24.77 -9.62 -69.53
CA ILE A 73 26.00 -8.93 -70.03
C ILE A 73 26.20 -7.55 -69.38
N GLU A 74 25.15 -6.94 -68.84
CA GLU A 74 25.15 -5.64 -68.16
C GLU A 74 26.05 -5.58 -66.91
N CYS A 75 26.37 -6.73 -66.28
CA CYS A 75 27.30 -6.77 -65.14
C CYS A 75 28.79 -6.66 -65.52
N GLY A 76 29.10 -6.69 -66.82
CA GLY A 76 30.45 -6.50 -67.36
C GLY A 76 31.33 -7.75 -67.32
N ARG A 77 30.77 -8.94 -67.07
CA ARG A 77 31.44 -10.25 -67.24
C ARG A 77 30.45 -11.31 -67.73
N VAL A 78 30.96 -12.39 -68.35
CA VAL A 78 30.17 -13.57 -68.70
C VAL A 78 30.40 -14.62 -67.61
N ILE A 79 29.34 -15.08 -66.97
CA ILE A 79 29.39 -16.15 -65.96
C ILE A 79 29.33 -17.50 -66.72
N PRO A 80 30.39 -18.33 -66.70
CA PRO A 80 30.38 -19.63 -67.38
C PRO A 80 29.40 -20.62 -66.71
N ASP A 81 28.86 -21.58 -67.47
CA ASP A 81 28.05 -22.74 -67.01
C ASP A 81 26.65 -22.47 -66.40
N VAL A 82 25.96 -21.43 -66.85
CA VAL A 82 24.61 -21.14 -66.35
C VAL A 82 23.54 -21.66 -67.32
N GLU A 83 22.89 -22.79 -66.99
CA GLU A 83 21.70 -23.26 -67.71
C GLU A 83 20.58 -22.20 -67.65
N LYS A 84 19.91 -21.94 -68.79
CA LYS A 84 18.78 -20.99 -68.84
C LYS A 84 17.69 -21.40 -67.84
N GLY A 85 17.52 -20.60 -66.78
CA GLY A 85 16.52 -20.83 -65.72
C GLY A 85 17.09 -21.31 -64.38
N SER A 86 18.42 -21.51 -64.27
CA SER A 86 19.08 -21.80 -62.98
C SER A 86 19.14 -20.53 -62.11
N LYS A 87 18.80 -20.65 -60.82
CA LYS A 87 18.88 -19.56 -59.84
C LYS A 87 20.24 -19.59 -59.15
N ILE A 88 20.85 -18.41 -58.97
CA ILE A 88 22.13 -18.27 -58.27
C ILE A 88 22.01 -17.24 -57.14
N PHE A 89 22.76 -17.45 -56.07
CA PHE A 89 22.90 -16.46 -55.00
C PHE A 89 23.68 -15.25 -55.50
N GLN A 90 23.17 -14.05 -55.22
CA GLN A 90 23.82 -12.80 -55.62
C GLN A 90 23.51 -11.65 -54.65
N PHE A 91 24.36 -10.62 -54.67
CA PHE A 91 24.17 -9.40 -53.88
C PHE A 91 23.39 -8.34 -54.64
N TYR A 92 22.27 -7.89 -54.08
CA TYR A 92 21.55 -6.71 -54.54
C TYR A 92 21.77 -5.53 -53.59
N VAL A 93 21.95 -4.33 -54.13
CA VAL A 93 22.18 -3.12 -53.33
C VAL A 93 20.94 -2.23 -53.40
N GLU A 94 20.42 -1.83 -52.24
CA GLU A 94 19.22 -1.00 -52.02
C GLU A 94 17.87 -1.59 -52.48
N LYS A 95 17.81 -2.28 -53.63
CA LYS A 95 16.57 -2.80 -54.22
C LYS A 95 16.77 -4.20 -54.77
N THR A 96 15.82 -5.09 -54.48
CA THR A 96 15.67 -6.41 -55.11
C THR A 96 14.61 -6.35 -56.21
N PRO A 97 14.75 -7.11 -57.32
CA PRO A 97 13.76 -7.16 -58.40
C PRO A 97 12.47 -7.91 -58.01
N GLY A 98 12.50 -8.69 -56.93
CA GLY A 98 11.36 -9.47 -56.43
C GLY A 98 11.23 -9.44 -54.90
N LYS A 99 10.50 -10.42 -54.35
CA LYS A 99 10.32 -10.60 -52.90
C LYS A 99 11.67 -10.80 -52.20
N ILE A 100 11.78 -10.30 -50.98
CA ILE A 100 12.96 -10.49 -50.12
C ILE A 100 12.82 -11.87 -49.47
N MET A 101 13.70 -12.80 -49.83
CA MET A 101 13.64 -14.23 -49.45
C MET A 101 15.02 -14.75 -48.99
N GLY A 102 15.81 -13.90 -48.33
CA GLY A 102 17.16 -14.23 -47.90
C GLY A 102 17.68 -13.23 -46.88
N LEU A 103 19.00 -13.04 -46.84
CA LEU A 103 19.63 -12.18 -45.84
C LEU A 103 19.61 -10.71 -46.27
N CYS A 104 19.09 -9.82 -45.43
CA CYS A 104 19.21 -8.39 -45.56
C CYS A 104 20.30 -7.88 -44.60
N LEU A 105 21.45 -7.54 -45.18
CA LEU A 105 22.65 -7.05 -44.51
C LEU A 105 22.62 -5.53 -44.60
N TYR A 106 22.52 -4.83 -43.47
CA TYR A 106 22.35 -3.37 -43.50
C TYR A 106 23.34 -2.68 -42.58
N PHE A 107 23.78 -1.50 -43.02
CA PHE A 107 24.68 -0.61 -42.31
C PHE A 107 23.96 0.70 -42.03
N VAL A 108 24.05 1.21 -40.81
CA VAL A 108 23.38 2.45 -40.37
C VAL A 108 24.40 3.36 -39.73
N ARG A 109 24.34 4.65 -40.05
CA ARG A 109 25.13 5.69 -39.39
C ARG A 109 24.25 6.55 -38.48
N TYR A 110 24.77 6.88 -37.30
CA TYR A 110 24.04 7.68 -36.31
C TYR A 110 24.06 9.18 -36.61
N LYS A 111 25.15 9.68 -37.20
CA LYS A 111 25.35 11.11 -37.54
C LYS A 111 25.64 11.26 -39.03
N ASN A 112 25.20 12.37 -39.62
CA ASN A 112 25.38 12.68 -41.05
C ASN A 112 26.30 13.89 -41.30
N ASP A 113 26.80 14.51 -40.24
CA ASP A 113 27.41 15.84 -40.29
C ASP A 113 28.87 15.79 -40.76
N THR A 114 29.46 14.59 -40.76
CA THR A 114 30.81 14.25 -41.16
C THR A 114 30.79 13.22 -42.28
N SER A 115 31.83 13.21 -43.13
CA SER A 115 32.10 12.09 -44.02
C SER A 115 32.73 10.96 -43.21
N ILE A 116 32.40 9.71 -43.54
CA ILE A 116 32.93 8.55 -42.83
C ILE A 116 34.25 8.15 -43.48
N ASN A 117 35.30 8.10 -42.67
CA ASN A 117 36.65 7.78 -43.11
C ASN A 117 37.08 6.43 -42.50
N GLU A 118 38.13 5.79 -43.02
CA GLU A 118 38.63 4.49 -42.53
C GLU A 118 38.83 4.42 -41.01
N LYS A 119 39.25 5.53 -40.38
CA LYS A 119 39.47 5.60 -38.94
C LYS A 119 38.19 5.75 -38.11
N SER A 120 37.13 6.33 -38.66
CA SER A 120 35.86 6.57 -37.95
C SER A 120 34.80 5.51 -38.24
N ILE A 121 35.07 4.63 -39.21
CA ILE A 121 34.12 3.64 -39.74
C ILE A 121 33.56 2.71 -38.66
N HIS A 122 34.39 2.29 -37.69
CA HIS A 122 34.02 1.34 -36.64
C HIS A 122 33.20 1.97 -35.52
N GLU A 123 33.30 3.29 -35.32
CA GLU A 123 32.58 4.01 -34.26
C GLU A 123 31.25 4.60 -34.78
N GLU A 124 31.21 4.97 -36.06
CA GLU A 124 30.08 5.70 -36.64
C GLU A 124 29.05 4.80 -37.34
N ILE A 125 29.45 3.58 -37.75
CA ILE A 125 28.58 2.62 -38.46
C ILE A 125 28.21 1.46 -37.55
N SER A 126 26.90 1.20 -37.48
CA SER A 126 26.35 -0.04 -36.93
C SER A 126 25.89 -0.98 -38.03
N PHE A 127 26.22 -2.25 -37.86
CA PHE A 127 25.87 -3.32 -38.77
C PHE A 127 24.77 -4.20 -38.16
N GLY A 128 23.78 -4.57 -38.96
CA GLY A 128 22.74 -5.52 -38.58
C GLY A 128 22.40 -6.49 -39.70
N VAL A 129 21.84 -7.63 -39.30
CA VAL A 129 21.35 -8.67 -40.21
C VAL A 129 19.89 -8.91 -39.91
N LEU A 130 19.07 -8.87 -40.94
CA LEU A 130 17.68 -9.31 -40.92
C LEU A 130 17.58 -10.56 -41.80
N ASP A 131 17.30 -11.69 -41.17
CA ASP A 131 17.07 -12.95 -41.86
C ASP A 131 15.61 -13.03 -42.30
N ALA A 132 15.36 -12.99 -43.61
CA ALA A 132 14.03 -13.09 -44.19
C ALA A 132 13.86 -14.38 -45.02
N THR A 133 14.63 -15.43 -44.71
CA THR A 133 14.56 -16.72 -45.41
C THR A 133 13.16 -17.34 -45.32
N ASP A 134 12.56 -17.32 -44.12
CA ASP A 134 11.16 -17.75 -43.87
C ASP A 134 10.14 -16.63 -44.14
N GLY A 135 10.59 -15.48 -44.66
CA GLY A 135 9.79 -14.30 -44.95
C GLY A 135 10.12 -13.10 -44.06
N LEU A 136 9.76 -11.90 -44.56
CA LEU A 136 10.13 -10.63 -43.92
C LEU A 136 9.51 -10.45 -42.51
N LEU A 137 8.27 -10.90 -42.32
CA LEU A 137 7.54 -10.75 -41.06
C LEU A 137 8.09 -11.66 -39.94
N PRO A 138 8.28 -12.98 -40.17
CA PRO A 138 9.01 -13.84 -39.24
C PRO A 138 10.40 -13.29 -38.90
N GLY A 139 11.13 -12.80 -39.90
CA GLY A 139 12.45 -12.18 -39.69
C GLY A 139 12.45 -10.98 -38.76
N ILE A 140 11.51 -10.04 -38.95
CA ILE A 140 11.38 -8.86 -38.07
C ILE A 140 10.97 -9.28 -36.66
N LYS A 141 10.03 -10.22 -36.54
CA LYS A 141 9.59 -10.76 -35.25
C LYS A 141 10.77 -11.37 -34.49
N ASP A 142 11.52 -12.26 -35.13
CA ASP A 142 12.67 -12.94 -34.55
C ASP A 142 13.76 -11.96 -34.13
N MET A 143 14.02 -10.94 -34.95
CA MET A 143 14.97 -9.89 -34.61
C MET A 143 14.55 -9.12 -33.35
N LEU A 144 13.27 -8.74 -33.24
CA LEU A 144 12.74 -8.06 -32.06
C LEU A 144 12.74 -8.97 -30.82
N GLU A 145 12.34 -10.23 -30.98
CA GLU A 145 12.16 -11.20 -29.88
C GLU A 145 13.50 -11.73 -29.36
N LYS A 146 14.45 -12.07 -30.24
CA LYS A 146 15.70 -12.75 -29.89
C LYS A 146 16.87 -11.78 -29.67
N VAL A 147 16.85 -10.59 -30.28
CA VAL A 147 17.98 -9.63 -30.20
C VAL A 147 17.60 -8.40 -29.39
N PHE A 148 16.57 -7.66 -29.81
CA PHE A 148 16.27 -6.36 -29.19
C PHE A 148 15.60 -6.50 -27.81
N LEU A 149 14.67 -7.43 -27.64
CA LEU A 149 13.96 -7.60 -26.36
C LEU A 149 14.93 -7.98 -25.22
N PRO A 150 15.84 -8.97 -25.37
CA PRO A 150 16.86 -9.25 -24.36
C PRO A 150 17.78 -8.06 -24.11
N ALA A 151 18.22 -7.36 -25.16
CA ALA A 151 19.08 -6.19 -25.01
C ALA A 151 18.41 -5.06 -24.21
N ILE A 152 17.12 -4.82 -24.44
CA ILE A 152 16.33 -3.82 -23.69
C ILE A 152 16.17 -4.24 -22.23
N LEU A 153 15.95 -5.53 -21.96
CA LEU A 153 15.81 -6.04 -20.60
C LEU A 153 17.11 -5.94 -19.78
N GLU A 154 18.26 -6.13 -20.43
CA GLU A 154 19.60 -5.99 -19.82
C GLU A 154 20.08 -4.52 -19.75
N THR A 155 19.38 -3.59 -20.41
CA THR A 155 19.77 -2.18 -20.42
C THR A 155 19.49 -1.55 -19.07
N SER A 156 20.56 -1.24 -18.33
CA SER A 156 20.49 -0.56 -17.03
C SER A 156 20.33 0.95 -17.15
N ASN A 157 20.81 1.56 -18.23
CA ASN A 157 20.79 3.00 -18.45
C ASN A 157 19.69 3.41 -19.45
N TRP A 158 18.59 3.95 -18.92
CA TRP A 158 17.45 4.47 -19.69
C TRP A 158 17.49 6.00 -19.84
N GLY A 159 18.65 6.63 -19.66
CA GLY A 159 18.78 8.09 -19.73
C GLY A 159 18.08 8.78 -18.56
N ASP A 160 17.06 9.58 -18.85
CA ASP A 160 16.35 10.40 -17.86
C ASP A 160 15.47 9.59 -16.89
N LEU A 161 15.20 8.32 -17.20
CA LEU A 161 14.39 7.43 -16.35
C LEU A 161 15.25 6.78 -15.25
N GLY A 162 15.10 7.28 -14.02
CA GLY A 162 15.82 6.83 -12.83
C GLY A 162 15.29 5.53 -12.21
N PRO A 163 15.61 5.27 -10.93
CA PRO A 163 15.12 4.13 -10.15
C PRO A 163 13.81 4.43 -9.39
N SER A 164 13.10 5.51 -9.71
CA SER A 164 11.84 5.83 -9.02
C SER A 164 10.75 4.79 -9.35
N LYS A 165 9.73 4.68 -8.49
CA LYS A 165 8.60 3.74 -8.71
C LYS A 165 7.83 4.04 -10.01
N GLU A 166 7.69 5.32 -10.37
CA GLU A 166 7.05 5.74 -11.63
C GLU A 166 7.92 5.41 -12.85
N ASP A 167 9.22 5.72 -12.80
CA ASP A 167 10.14 5.40 -13.91
C ASP A 167 10.23 3.90 -14.17
N THR A 168 10.13 3.09 -13.10
CA THR A 168 10.12 1.63 -13.21
C THR A 168 8.84 1.11 -13.87
N LYS A 169 7.70 1.75 -13.59
CA LYS A 169 6.41 1.45 -14.22
C LYS A 169 6.43 1.78 -15.72
N ASP A 170 7.03 2.90 -16.09
CA ASP A 170 7.15 3.31 -17.50
C ASP A 170 8.07 2.39 -18.30
N LYS A 171 9.20 1.96 -17.71
CA LYS A 171 10.07 0.92 -18.30
C LYS A 171 9.30 -0.38 -18.56
N GLN A 172 8.51 -0.84 -17.60
CA GLN A 172 7.69 -2.04 -17.75
C GLN A 172 6.61 -1.88 -18.81
N ASN A 173 5.91 -0.75 -18.84
CA ASN A 173 4.90 -0.45 -19.86
C ASN A 173 5.48 -0.49 -21.28
N PHE A 174 6.69 0.06 -21.48
CA PHE A 174 7.37 0.01 -22.78
C PHE A 174 7.74 -1.43 -23.17
N VAL A 175 8.31 -2.21 -22.25
CA VAL A 175 8.64 -3.62 -22.48
C VAL A 175 7.40 -4.44 -22.81
N GLU A 176 6.30 -4.25 -22.08
CA GLU A 176 5.02 -4.90 -22.40
C GLU A 176 4.49 -4.50 -23.78
N THR A 177 4.64 -3.24 -24.18
CA THR A 177 4.24 -2.77 -25.50
C THR A 177 5.03 -3.47 -26.61
N ILE A 178 6.34 -3.66 -26.42
CA ILE A 178 7.16 -4.43 -27.36
C ILE A 178 6.72 -5.89 -27.41
N LYS A 179 6.48 -6.53 -26.26
CA LYS A 179 5.99 -7.92 -26.21
C LYS A 179 4.64 -8.08 -26.92
N LYS A 180 3.71 -7.14 -26.70
CA LYS A 180 2.42 -7.10 -27.41
C LYS A 180 2.62 -6.97 -28.92
N TYR A 181 3.55 -6.12 -29.37
CA TYR A 181 3.87 -5.97 -30.78
C TYR A 181 4.52 -7.22 -31.40
N VAL A 182 5.44 -7.89 -30.69
CA VAL A 182 6.01 -9.18 -31.11
C VAL A 182 4.92 -10.25 -31.24
N SER A 183 3.98 -10.31 -30.28
CA SER A 183 2.84 -11.23 -30.37
C SER A 183 1.94 -10.90 -31.56
N PHE A 184 1.69 -9.62 -31.83
CA PHE A 184 0.93 -9.17 -32.99
C PHE A 184 1.62 -9.59 -34.30
N LEU A 185 2.95 -9.41 -34.40
CA LEU A 185 3.72 -9.85 -35.56
C LEU A 185 3.69 -11.37 -35.71
N GLY A 186 3.76 -12.13 -34.61
CA GLY A 186 3.57 -13.58 -34.62
C GLY A 186 2.19 -13.98 -35.12
N GLY A 187 1.14 -13.28 -34.67
CA GLY A 187 -0.22 -13.45 -35.16
C GLY A 187 -0.33 -13.14 -36.65
N ALA A 188 0.25 -12.04 -37.12
CA ALA A 188 0.26 -11.64 -38.53
C ALA A 188 1.07 -12.60 -39.43
N ALA A 189 2.20 -13.12 -38.95
CA ALA A 189 2.98 -14.13 -39.64
C ALA A 189 2.19 -15.44 -39.78
N ALA A 190 1.58 -15.92 -38.69
CA ALA A 190 0.66 -17.06 -38.71
C ALA A 190 -0.57 -16.79 -39.61
N CYS A 191 -1.01 -15.53 -39.72
CA CYS A 191 -2.09 -15.16 -40.65
C CYS A 191 -1.72 -15.42 -42.11
N ILE A 192 -0.47 -15.16 -42.45
CA ILE A 192 0.06 -15.31 -43.80
C ILE A 192 0.46 -16.77 -44.05
N GLU A 193 1.11 -17.47 -43.12
CA GLU A 193 1.40 -18.91 -43.25
C GLU A 193 0.12 -19.76 -43.32
N GLY A 194 -0.93 -19.33 -42.61
CA GLY A 194 -2.26 -19.94 -42.67
C GLY A 194 -3.07 -19.61 -43.93
N THR A 195 -2.54 -18.79 -44.86
CA THR A 195 -3.16 -18.63 -46.17
C THR A 195 -3.02 -19.94 -46.95
N VAL A 196 -4.16 -20.56 -47.20
CA VAL A 196 -4.21 -21.80 -47.99
C VAL A 196 -4.03 -21.41 -49.44
N GLU A 197 -2.82 -21.59 -49.98
CA GLU A 197 -2.65 -21.61 -51.43
C GLU A 197 -3.33 -22.86 -51.98
N LEU A 198 -4.27 -22.68 -52.91
CA LEU A 198 -4.82 -23.78 -53.70
C LEU A 198 -3.67 -24.59 -54.30
N LYS A 199 -3.72 -25.92 -54.15
CA LYS A 199 -2.64 -26.82 -54.57
C LYS A 199 -2.25 -26.54 -56.03
N LYS A 200 -0.97 -26.21 -56.27
CA LYS A 200 -0.42 -26.07 -57.63
C LYS A 200 -0.37 -27.46 -58.28
N VAL A 201 -0.91 -27.54 -59.49
CA VAL A 201 -0.95 -28.79 -60.26
C VAL A 201 0.00 -28.62 -61.43
N ASP A 202 1.18 -29.24 -61.31
CA ASP A 202 2.30 -29.03 -62.23
C ASP A 202 2.11 -29.76 -63.58
N HIS A 203 1.09 -30.61 -63.71
CA HIS A 203 0.84 -31.43 -64.90
C HIS A 203 -0.07 -30.75 -65.95
N ILE A 204 -0.65 -29.58 -65.65
CA ILE A 204 -1.57 -28.85 -66.54
C ILE A 204 -1.03 -27.44 -66.80
N ASN A 205 -0.80 -27.12 -68.07
CA ASN A 205 -0.30 -25.81 -68.49
C ASN A 205 -1.47 -24.81 -68.61
N PHE A 206 -1.87 -24.18 -67.51
CA PHE A 206 -3.02 -23.26 -67.45
C PHE A 206 -2.92 -22.05 -68.41
N SER A 207 -1.71 -21.69 -68.84
CA SER A 207 -1.41 -20.67 -69.85
C SER A 207 -1.95 -21.02 -71.24
N GLU A 208 -2.19 -22.29 -71.53
CA GLU A 208 -2.74 -22.74 -72.82
C GLU A 208 -4.29 -22.69 -72.86
N LEU A 209 -4.95 -22.54 -71.71
CA LEU A 209 -6.42 -22.56 -71.57
C LEU A 209 -7.04 -21.14 -71.50
N GLN A 210 -6.45 -20.17 -72.19
CA GLN A 210 -6.86 -18.76 -72.08
C GLN A 210 -7.76 -18.27 -73.23
N THR A 211 -7.66 -18.88 -74.42
CA THR A 211 -8.43 -18.51 -75.61
C THR A 211 -9.66 -19.41 -75.80
N PHE A 212 -10.78 -18.85 -76.25
CA PHE A 212 -12.05 -19.55 -76.44
C PHE A 212 -11.91 -20.86 -77.23
N ASP A 213 -11.18 -20.83 -78.36
CA ASP A 213 -10.96 -22.01 -79.22
C ASP A 213 -10.21 -23.16 -78.53
N LYS A 214 -9.34 -22.85 -77.57
CA LYS A 214 -8.60 -23.85 -76.79
C LYS A 214 -9.41 -24.40 -75.63
N ILE A 215 -10.34 -23.61 -75.09
CA ILE A 215 -11.27 -24.03 -74.03
C ILE A 215 -12.29 -25.03 -74.60
N THR A 216 -12.80 -24.81 -75.81
CA THR A 216 -13.67 -25.78 -76.52
C THR A 216 -12.92 -27.07 -76.87
N ALA A 217 -11.70 -26.97 -77.42
CA ALA A 217 -10.89 -28.14 -77.72
C ALA A 217 -10.55 -28.98 -76.47
N ALA A 218 -10.30 -28.33 -75.32
CA ALA A 218 -10.06 -29.01 -74.05
C ALA A 218 -11.34 -29.61 -73.43
N ALA A 219 -12.52 -29.06 -73.76
CA ALA A 219 -13.81 -29.57 -73.30
C ALA A 219 -14.26 -30.81 -74.09
N ASP A 220 -13.84 -30.95 -75.35
CA ASP A 220 -14.15 -32.12 -76.21
C ASP A 220 -13.28 -33.34 -75.87
N SER A 221 -12.16 -33.16 -75.16
CA SER A 221 -11.27 -34.24 -74.74
C SER A 221 -11.64 -34.79 -73.35
N HIS A 222 -12.03 -36.07 -73.30
CA HIS A 222 -12.48 -36.73 -72.07
C HIS A 222 -11.36 -36.85 -71.01
N ASP A 223 -10.10 -36.98 -71.41
CA ASP A 223 -8.97 -37.14 -70.49
C ASP A 223 -8.62 -35.82 -69.79
N THR A 224 -8.63 -34.71 -70.53
CA THR A 224 -8.42 -33.36 -69.99
C THR A 224 -9.57 -32.93 -69.07
N VAL A 225 -10.81 -33.27 -69.40
CA VAL A 225 -11.96 -32.99 -68.52
C VAL A 225 -11.85 -33.76 -67.20
N ASN A 226 -11.51 -35.06 -67.22
CA ASN A 226 -11.31 -35.84 -66.00
C ASN A 226 -10.19 -35.28 -65.10
N GLN A 227 -9.07 -34.88 -65.69
CA GLN A 227 -7.97 -34.25 -64.94
C GLN A 227 -8.41 -32.93 -64.30
N LEU A 228 -9.14 -32.08 -65.04
CA LEU A 228 -9.67 -30.82 -64.52
C LEU A 228 -10.73 -31.02 -63.42
N GLU A 229 -11.56 -32.07 -63.51
CA GLU A 229 -12.49 -32.47 -62.44
C GLU A 229 -11.75 -32.91 -61.17
N GLU A 230 -10.65 -33.64 -61.29
CA GLU A 230 -9.82 -34.04 -60.15
C GLU A 230 -9.16 -32.84 -59.47
N VAL A 231 -8.61 -31.91 -60.26
CA VAL A 231 -8.07 -30.64 -59.75
C VAL A 231 -9.13 -29.84 -58.99
N LEU A 232 -10.33 -29.69 -59.57
CA LEU A 232 -11.42 -28.97 -58.94
C LEU A 232 -11.92 -29.67 -57.66
N THR A 233 -11.88 -31.01 -57.62
CA THR A 233 -12.22 -31.81 -56.42
C THR A 233 -11.21 -31.59 -55.30
N ILE A 234 -9.91 -31.51 -55.63
CA ILE A 234 -8.85 -31.22 -54.64
C ILE A 234 -9.07 -29.84 -54.04
N TRP A 235 -9.29 -28.81 -54.88
CA TRP A 235 -9.58 -27.46 -54.42
C TRP A 235 -10.87 -27.40 -53.60
N TYR A 236 -11.91 -28.13 -54.01
CA TYR A 236 -13.18 -28.22 -53.28
C TYR A 236 -12.97 -28.73 -51.85
N ARG A 237 -12.24 -29.85 -51.69
CA ARG A 237 -11.96 -30.43 -50.36
C ARG A 237 -11.12 -29.50 -49.48
N GLN A 238 -10.15 -28.81 -50.07
CA GLN A 238 -9.32 -27.84 -49.34
C GLN A 238 -10.17 -26.68 -48.78
N ILE A 239 -11.02 -26.09 -49.64
CA ILE A 239 -11.89 -24.97 -49.26
C ILE A 239 -12.95 -25.43 -48.24
N GLU A 240 -13.53 -26.61 -48.44
CA GLU A 240 -14.51 -27.18 -47.50
C GLU A 240 -13.91 -27.42 -46.12
N HIS A 241 -12.67 -27.93 -46.05
CA HIS A 241 -11.95 -28.10 -44.78
C HIS A 241 -11.77 -26.75 -44.06
N VAL A 242 -11.37 -25.69 -44.77
CA VAL A 242 -11.22 -24.35 -44.20
C VAL A 242 -12.55 -23.81 -43.69
N LEU A 243 -13.65 -24.04 -44.41
CA LEU A 243 -14.98 -23.63 -43.98
C LEU A 243 -15.45 -24.38 -42.72
N ILE A 244 -15.16 -25.67 -42.60
CA ILE A 244 -15.48 -26.45 -41.39
C ILE A 244 -14.66 -25.94 -40.20
N GLU A 245 -13.36 -25.73 -40.38
CA GLU A 245 -12.47 -25.15 -39.37
C GLU A 245 -12.96 -23.77 -38.90
N SER A 246 -13.47 -22.94 -39.82
CA SER A 246 -13.99 -21.60 -39.52
C SER A 246 -15.25 -21.59 -38.66
N LYS A 247 -16.08 -22.64 -38.77
CA LYS A 247 -17.36 -22.76 -38.06
C LYS A 247 -17.22 -23.47 -36.72
N GLN A 248 -16.11 -24.17 -36.48
CA GLN A 248 -15.85 -24.75 -35.17
C GLN A 248 -15.62 -23.62 -34.16
N LEU A 249 -16.57 -23.47 -33.22
CA LEU A 249 -16.38 -22.67 -32.03
C LEU A 249 -15.17 -23.22 -31.27
N LYS A 250 -14.00 -22.56 -31.42
CA LYS A 250 -12.83 -22.87 -30.61
C LYS A 250 -13.24 -22.77 -29.14
N ARG A 251 -12.95 -23.81 -28.35
CA ARG A 251 -13.07 -23.75 -26.89
C ARG A 251 -12.29 -22.53 -26.42
N GLU A 252 -12.99 -21.62 -25.76
CA GLU A 252 -12.43 -20.36 -25.28
C GLU A 252 -11.23 -20.66 -24.38
N ALA A 253 -10.05 -20.17 -24.74
CA ALA A 253 -8.90 -20.24 -23.87
C ALA A 253 -9.16 -19.32 -22.65
N LYS A 254 -8.79 -19.79 -21.45
CA LYS A 254 -9.01 -19.08 -20.16
C LYS A 254 -8.45 -17.65 -20.15
N ASP A 255 -7.44 -17.39 -20.98
CA ASP A 255 -6.73 -16.10 -21.06
C ASP A 255 -7.05 -15.31 -22.34
N SER A 256 -8.15 -15.66 -23.03
CA SER A 256 -8.58 -14.91 -24.20
C SER A 256 -9.28 -13.60 -23.83
N GLY A 257 -8.63 -12.47 -24.11
CA GLY A 257 -9.21 -11.15 -23.98
C GLY A 257 -10.00 -10.71 -25.23
N PRO A 258 -10.78 -9.61 -25.14
CA PRO A 258 -11.62 -9.12 -26.23
C PRO A 258 -10.82 -8.70 -27.49
N LEU A 259 -9.59 -8.20 -27.35
CA LEU A 259 -8.75 -7.84 -28.50
C LEU A 259 -8.27 -9.07 -29.30
N MET A 260 -8.02 -10.21 -28.63
CA MET A 260 -7.68 -11.45 -29.33
C MET A 260 -8.85 -11.98 -30.17
N GLU A 261 -10.10 -11.71 -29.79
CA GLU A 261 -11.25 -12.03 -30.63
C GLU A 261 -11.28 -11.20 -31.91
N LEU A 262 -10.98 -9.90 -31.81
CA LEU A 262 -10.84 -9.04 -32.99
C LEU A 262 -9.72 -9.51 -33.91
N GLU A 263 -8.56 -9.88 -33.36
CA GLU A 263 -7.44 -10.44 -34.14
C GLU A 263 -7.82 -11.74 -34.85
N ASN A 264 -8.51 -12.65 -34.16
CA ASN A 264 -9.03 -13.88 -34.77
C ASN A 264 -9.96 -13.60 -35.95
N TRP A 265 -10.87 -12.63 -35.84
CA TRP A 265 -11.75 -12.25 -36.94
C TRP A 265 -10.99 -11.56 -38.10
N LYS A 266 -9.97 -10.73 -37.78
CA LYS A 266 -9.07 -10.13 -38.80
C LYS A 266 -8.35 -11.24 -39.58
N TYR A 267 -7.83 -12.25 -38.88
CA TYR A 267 -7.20 -13.43 -39.49
C TYR A 267 -8.16 -14.19 -40.39
N MET A 268 -9.35 -14.54 -39.88
CA MET A 268 -10.34 -15.29 -40.65
C MET A 268 -10.78 -14.52 -41.90
N SER A 269 -10.95 -13.20 -41.80
CA SER A 269 -11.28 -12.36 -42.95
C SER A 269 -10.16 -12.34 -43.99
N ALA A 270 -8.89 -12.25 -43.58
CA ALA A 270 -7.76 -12.33 -44.50
C ALA A 270 -7.70 -13.70 -45.20
N LYS A 271 -7.84 -14.80 -44.45
CA LYS A 271 -7.82 -16.18 -44.97
C LYS A 271 -8.91 -16.43 -46.01
N LEU A 272 -10.15 -16.02 -45.72
CA LEU A 272 -11.28 -16.22 -46.64
C LEU A 272 -11.20 -15.32 -47.87
N ASN A 273 -10.77 -14.06 -47.73
CA ASN A 273 -10.58 -13.16 -48.88
C ASN A 273 -9.48 -13.66 -49.81
N PHE A 274 -8.38 -14.20 -49.26
CA PHE A 274 -7.31 -14.79 -50.07
C PHE A 274 -7.81 -15.97 -50.91
N ILE A 275 -8.62 -16.86 -50.32
CA ILE A 275 -9.23 -17.97 -51.07
C ILE A 275 -10.17 -17.44 -52.17
N ILE A 276 -10.96 -16.40 -51.89
CA ILE A 276 -11.83 -15.76 -52.90
C ILE A 276 -11.01 -15.16 -54.05
N GLU A 277 -9.88 -14.52 -53.77
CA GLU A 277 -8.97 -14.02 -54.80
C GLU A 277 -8.41 -15.15 -55.67
N GLN A 278 -8.10 -16.31 -55.08
CA GLN A 278 -7.64 -17.48 -55.81
C GLN A 278 -8.74 -18.14 -56.67
N ILE A 279 -9.98 -18.22 -56.16
CA ILE A 279 -11.15 -18.70 -56.92
C ILE A 279 -11.43 -17.79 -58.13
N LYS A 280 -11.30 -16.46 -57.93
CA LYS A 280 -11.41 -15.46 -59.01
C LYS A 280 -10.16 -15.35 -59.88
N GLY A 281 -9.10 -16.08 -59.52
CA GLY A 281 -7.85 -16.12 -60.24
C GLY A 281 -8.02 -16.72 -61.64
N GLN A 282 -7.09 -16.36 -62.52
CA GLN A 282 -7.14 -16.73 -63.93
C GLN A 282 -7.13 -18.26 -64.15
N ASN A 283 -6.34 -18.98 -63.34
CA ASN A 283 -6.22 -20.45 -63.41
C ASN A 283 -7.54 -21.14 -63.02
N CYS A 284 -8.15 -20.74 -61.90
CA CYS A 284 -9.40 -21.35 -61.44
C CYS A 284 -10.57 -21.03 -62.37
N THR A 285 -10.60 -19.80 -62.91
CA THR A 285 -11.61 -19.38 -63.90
C THR A 285 -11.50 -20.18 -65.20
N ALA A 286 -10.28 -20.45 -65.67
CA ALA A 286 -10.05 -21.28 -66.86
C ALA A 286 -10.59 -22.71 -66.68
N VAL A 287 -10.28 -23.36 -65.54
CA VAL A 287 -10.80 -24.70 -65.18
C VAL A 287 -12.32 -24.72 -65.16
N ILE A 288 -12.94 -23.74 -64.50
CA ILE A 288 -14.41 -23.62 -64.40
C ILE A 288 -15.04 -23.43 -65.78
N ASN A 289 -14.41 -22.65 -66.67
CA ASN A 289 -14.94 -22.40 -68.02
C ASN A 289 -14.88 -23.64 -68.92
N VAL A 290 -13.79 -24.41 -68.89
CA VAL A 290 -13.70 -25.69 -69.63
C VAL A 290 -14.77 -26.67 -69.15
N LEU A 291 -14.89 -26.85 -67.82
CA LEU A 291 -15.86 -27.77 -67.22
C LEU A 291 -17.31 -27.34 -67.48
N LYS A 292 -17.58 -26.04 -67.66
CA LYS A 292 -18.90 -25.51 -68.03
C LYS A 292 -19.30 -25.93 -69.44
N ILE A 293 -18.36 -25.86 -70.40
CA ILE A 293 -18.59 -26.30 -71.78
C ILE A 293 -18.76 -27.82 -71.84
N ALA A 294 -17.97 -28.57 -71.06
CA ALA A 294 -18.07 -30.02 -70.95
C ALA A 294 -19.29 -30.54 -70.16
N HIS A 295 -20.15 -29.65 -69.64
CA HIS A 295 -21.34 -30.00 -68.84
C HIS A 295 -21.06 -30.92 -67.63
N SER A 296 -19.95 -30.70 -66.92
CA SER A 296 -19.57 -31.50 -65.75
C SER A 296 -20.55 -31.37 -64.58
N LYS A 297 -20.77 -32.48 -63.86
CA LYS A 297 -21.67 -32.55 -62.69
C LYS A 297 -21.11 -31.85 -61.44
N ILE A 298 -19.78 -31.72 -61.32
CA ILE A 298 -19.12 -31.14 -60.13
C ILE A 298 -19.37 -29.64 -59.97
N LEU A 299 -19.74 -28.96 -61.06
CA LEU A 299 -19.97 -27.52 -61.09
C LEU A 299 -21.10 -27.07 -60.15
N LYS A 300 -22.14 -27.90 -59.95
CA LYS A 300 -23.22 -27.57 -59.01
C LYS A 300 -22.69 -27.48 -57.58
N SER A 301 -21.94 -28.48 -57.14
CA SER A 301 -21.32 -28.50 -55.81
C SER A 301 -20.30 -27.37 -55.65
N TRP A 302 -19.54 -27.05 -56.69
CA TRP A 302 -18.62 -25.92 -56.67
C TRP A 302 -19.34 -24.56 -56.52
N GLN A 303 -20.45 -24.34 -57.22
CA GLN A 303 -21.25 -23.12 -57.08
C GLN A 303 -21.81 -22.96 -55.66
N GLU A 304 -22.28 -24.05 -55.04
CA GLU A 304 -22.73 -24.02 -53.65
C GLU A 304 -21.58 -23.68 -52.68
N LEU A 305 -20.39 -24.23 -52.91
CA LEU A 305 -19.20 -23.94 -52.12
C LEU A 305 -18.75 -22.48 -52.28
N ASP A 306 -18.74 -21.95 -53.51
CA ASP A 306 -18.39 -20.56 -53.83
C ASP A 306 -19.37 -19.56 -53.16
N GLY A 307 -20.67 -19.90 -53.15
CA GLY A 307 -21.67 -19.17 -52.38
C GLY A 307 -21.37 -19.17 -50.88
N ARG A 308 -21.15 -20.36 -50.30
CA ARG A 308 -20.85 -20.53 -48.87
C ARG A 308 -19.60 -19.78 -48.43
N ILE A 309 -18.54 -19.76 -49.24
CA ILE A 309 -17.31 -19.03 -48.90
C ILE A 309 -17.48 -17.52 -49.04
N THR A 310 -18.23 -17.06 -50.04
CA THR A 310 -18.57 -15.65 -50.20
C THR A 310 -19.39 -15.14 -49.02
N ASP A 311 -20.36 -15.92 -48.54
CA ASP A 311 -21.15 -15.61 -47.35
C ASP A 311 -20.28 -15.54 -46.08
N ALA A 312 -19.41 -16.54 -45.87
CA ALA A 312 -18.50 -16.56 -44.73
C ALA A 312 -17.49 -15.39 -44.76
N ALA A 313 -17.01 -14.99 -45.93
CA ALA A 313 -16.13 -13.85 -46.09
C ALA A 313 -16.85 -12.53 -45.77
N ASN A 314 -18.10 -12.38 -46.24
CA ASN A 314 -18.93 -11.21 -45.91
C ASN A 314 -19.23 -11.14 -44.39
N GLU A 315 -19.55 -12.27 -43.76
CA GLU A 315 -19.71 -12.38 -42.31
C GLU A 315 -18.44 -11.94 -41.57
N SER A 316 -17.28 -12.50 -41.92
CA SER A 316 -16.02 -12.16 -41.26
C SER A 316 -15.67 -10.67 -41.40
N LYS A 317 -15.93 -10.08 -42.57
CA LYS A 317 -15.67 -8.66 -42.85
C LYS A 317 -16.59 -7.74 -42.04
N ASP A 318 -17.87 -8.08 -41.92
CA ASP A 318 -18.83 -7.34 -41.09
C ASP A 318 -18.45 -7.42 -39.60
N ASN A 319 -18.09 -8.62 -39.13
CA ASN A 319 -17.65 -8.84 -37.75
C ASN A 319 -16.37 -8.05 -37.43
N VAL A 320 -15.38 -8.02 -38.32
CA VAL A 320 -14.17 -7.19 -38.16
C VAL A 320 -14.54 -5.71 -38.08
N ARG A 321 -15.45 -5.22 -38.95
CA ARG A 321 -15.87 -3.82 -38.95
C ARG A 321 -16.48 -3.44 -37.59
N TYR A 322 -17.41 -4.22 -37.06
CA TYR A 322 -18.04 -3.92 -35.78
C TYR A 322 -17.09 -4.10 -34.59
N LEU A 323 -16.33 -5.19 -34.53
CA LEU A 323 -15.38 -5.42 -33.44
C LEU A 323 -14.24 -4.39 -33.42
N SER A 324 -13.84 -3.85 -34.58
CA SER A 324 -12.83 -2.78 -34.64
C SER A 324 -13.28 -1.49 -33.93
N THR A 325 -14.60 -1.27 -33.79
CA THR A 325 -15.12 -0.14 -32.99
C THR A 325 -14.89 -0.33 -31.49
N LEU A 326 -14.77 -1.58 -31.02
CA LEU A 326 -14.44 -1.90 -29.63
C LEU A 326 -12.95 -1.76 -29.34
N GLU A 327 -12.07 -1.75 -30.35
CA GLU A 327 -10.61 -1.74 -30.16
C GLU A 327 -10.17 -0.58 -29.25
N LYS A 328 -10.65 0.64 -29.54
CA LYS A 328 -10.35 1.83 -28.73
C LYS A 328 -10.97 1.80 -27.34
N VAL A 329 -12.15 1.19 -27.19
CA VAL A 329 -12.92 1.17 -25.93
C VAL A 329 -12.45 0.05 -25.00
N CYS A 330 -11.89 -1.02 -25.56
CA CYS A 330 -11.27 -2.12 -24.83
C CYS A 330 -9.82 -1.84 -24.44
N GLN A 331 -9.13 -0.88 -25.08
CA GLN A 331 -7.73 -0.56 -24.80
C GLN A 331 -7.46 -0.22 -23.33
N PRO A 332 -8.31 0.57 -22.63
CA PRO A 332 -8.16 0.81 -21.19
C PRO A 332 -8.14 -0.47 -20.34
N LEU A 333 -8.82 -1.56 -20.77
CA LEU A 333 -8.86 -2.84 -20.05
C LEU A 333 -7.48 -3.50 -19.93
N TYR A 334 -6.52 -3.11 -20.76
CA TYR A 334 -5.15 -3.63 -20.78
C TYR A 334 -4.14 -2.69 -20.11
N THR A 335 -4.63 -1.65 -19.44
CA THR A 335 -3.84 -0.69 -18.68
C THR A 335 -4.02 -0.98 -17.19
N THR A 336 -2.97 -0.86 -16.39
CA THR A 336 -3.01 -1.14 -14.94
C THR A 336 -3.72 -0.05 -14.12
N ASP A 337 -4.46 0.87 -14.75
CA ASP A 337 -5.20 1.94 -14.07
C ASP A 337 -6.70 1.58 -13.99
N VAL A 338 -7.10 1.07 -12.83
CA VAL A 338 -8.47 0.64 -12.53
C VAL A 338 -9.45 1.82 -12.49
N VAL A 339 -9.00 3.02 -12.12
CA VAL A 339 -9.85 4.21 -12.03
C VAL A 339 -10.22 4.71 -13.42
N LEU A 340 -9.23 4.83 -14.32
CA LEU A 340 -9.47 5.16 -15.72
C LEU A 340 -10.33 4.10 -16.41
N MET A 341 -10.08 2.83 -16.10
CA MET A 341 -10.88 1.72 -16.61
C MET A 341 -12.35 1.83 -16.20
N THR A 342 -12.63 2.22 -14.94
CA THR A 342 -14.00 2.41 -14.43
C THR A 342 -14.74 3.49 -15.22
N GLN A 343 -14.08 4.59 -15.57
CA GLN A 343 -14.65 5.66 -16.40
C GLN A 343 -14.96 5.19 -17.84
N GLY A 344 -14.25 4.17 -18.33
CA GLY A 344 -14.43 3.59 -19.67
C GLY A 344 -15.60 2.59 -19.79
N ILE A 345 -16.06 2.01 -18.67
CA ILE A 345 -17.09 0.96 -18.66
C ILE A 345 -18.42 1.35 -19.31
N PRO A 346 -19.00 2.55 -19.07
CA PRO A 346 -20.25 2.94 -19.73
C PRO A 346 -20.13 2.96 -21.26
N TYR A 347 -18.98 3.39 -21.79
CA TYR A 347 -18.71 3.41 -23.22
C TYR A 347 -18.58 2.00 -23.79
N LEU A 348 -17.95 1.08 -23.05
CA LEU A 348 -17.80 -0.32 -23.44
C LEU A 348 -19.17 -1.00 -23.59
N ILE A 349 -20.02 -0.87 -22.58
CA ILE A 349 -21.36 -1.47 -22.60
C ILE A 349 -22.20 -0.89 -23.75
N LYS A 350 -22.17 0.44 -23.95
CA LYS A 350 -22.89 1.09 -25.06
C LYS A 350 -22.40 0.63 -26.43
N ALA A 351 -21.09 0.41 -26.59
CA ALA A 351 -20.53 -0.10 -27.83
C ALA A 351 -20.99 -1.56 -28.09
N VAL A 352 -21.01 -2.42 -27.07
CA VAL A 352 -21.53 -3.79 -27.18
C VAL A 352 -23.02 -3.79 -27.53
N GLN A 353 -23.83 -2.91 -26.94
CA GLN A 353 -25.24 -2.75 -27.30
C GLN A 353 -25.44 -2.31 -28.75
N MET A 354 -24.63 -1.37 -29.23
CA MET A 354 -24.67 -0.91 -30.61
C MET A 354 -24.38 -2.08 -31.57
N ILE A 355 -23.38 -2.91 -31.27
CA ILE A 355 -23.04 -4.08 -32.09
C ILE A 355 -24.20 -5.07 -32.11
N HIS A 356 -24.80 -5.38 -30.96
CA HIS A 356 -25.97 -6.27 -30.91
C HIS A 356 -27.16 -5.73 -31.72
N ARG A 357 -27.37 -4.40 -31.76
CA ARG A 357 -28.48 -3.77 -32.49
C ARG A 357 -28.24 -3.68 -34.01
N VAL A 358 -27.02 -3.37 -34.43
CA VAL A 358 -26.72 -2.97 -35.82
C VAL A 358 -26.02 -4.06 -36.62
N SER A 359 -25.25 -4.94 -35.97
CA SER A 359 -24.55 -6.02 -36.68
C SER A 359 -25.52 -7.02 -37.28
N LYS A 360 -25.23 -7.46 -38.50
CA LYS A 360 -26.05 -8.46 -39.19
C LYS A 360 -25.71 -9.88 -38.75
N TYR A 361 -24.42 -10.15 -38.52
CA TYR A 361 -23.89 -11.49 -38.25
C TYR A 361 -23.43 -11.69 -36.79
N TYR A 362 -22.98 -10.63 -36.10
CA TYR A 362 -22.49 -10.70 -34.71
C TYR A 362 -23.59 -10.46 -33.65
N ASN A 363 -24.85 -10.31 -34.06
CA ASN A 363 -25.97 -9.96 -33.17
C ASN A 363 -26.55 -11.15 -32.37
N THR A 364 -25.90 -12.31 -32.39
CA THR A 364 -26.41 -13.48 -31.67
C THR A 364 -26.09 -13.41 -30.18
N SER A 365 -27.01 -13.90 -29.35
CA SER A 365 -26.80 -13.94 -27.89
C SER A 365 -25.51 -14.68 -27.52
N GLU A 366 -25.19 -15.78 -28.20
CA GLU A 366 -23.96 -16.57 -27.94
C GLU A 366 -22.67 -15.77 -28.16
N ARG A 367 -22.57 -15.01 -29.27
CA ARG A 367 -21.38 -14.21 -29.59
C ARG A 367 -21.20 -13.05 -28.63
N ILE A 368 -22.30 -12.37 -28.29
CA ILE A 368 -22.27 -11.29 -27.28
C ILE A 368 -21.90 -11.85 -25.90
N THR A 369 -22.41 -13.02 -25.53
CA THR A 369 -22.06 -13.69 -24.27
C THR A 369 -20.56 -14.00 -24.22
N SER A 370 -20.02 -14.62 -25.28
CA SER A 370 -18.59 -14.93 -25.41
C SER A 370 -17.72 -13.67 -25.26
N LEU A 371 -18.09 -12.59 -25.94
CA LEU A 371 -17.38 -11.32 -25.86
C LEU A 371 -17.39 -10.74 -24.43
N LEU A 372 -18.54 -10.73 -23.77
CA LEU A 372 -18.67 -10.23 -22.40
C LEU A 372 -17.91 -11.09 -21.38
N ILE A 373 -17.85 -12.41 -21.59
CA ILE A 373 -17.01 -13.31 -20.79
C ILE A 373 -15.52 -12.92 -20.92
N LYS A 374 -15.05 -12.67 -22.15
CA LYS A 374 -13.66 -12.25 -22.40
C LYS A 374 -13.35 -10.88 -21.81
N VAL A 375 -14.30 -9.95 -21.87
CA VAL A 375 -14.21 -8.67 -21.15
C VAL A 375 -14.04 -8.94 -19.67
N THR A 376 -14.96 -9.68 -19.02
CA THR A 376 -14.87 -9.97 -17.57
C THR A 376 -13.53 -10.65 -17.21
N ASN A 377 -13.07 -11.60 -18.02
CA ASN A 377 -11.78 -12.28 -17.80
C ASN A 377 -10.61 -11.30 -17.83
N GLN A 378 -10.59 -10.39 -18.80
CA GLN A 378 -9.57 -9.34 -18.88
C GLN A 378 -9.66 -8.39 -17.68
N MET A 379 -10.87 -7.97 -17.28
CA MET A 379 -11.05 -7.11 -16.10
C MET A 379 -10.47 -7.74 -14.83
N VAL A 380 -10.77 -9.02 -14.58
CA VAL A 380 -10.23 -9.75 -13.41
C VAL A 380 -8.71 -9.85 -13.48
N THR A 381 -8.14 -10.09 -14.66
CA THR A 381 -6.68 -10.16 -14.87
C THR A 381 -6.02 -8.82 -14.56
N THR A 382 -6.60 -7.72 -15.04
CA THR A 382 -6.12 -6.36 -14.78
C THR A 382 -6.25 -5.99 -13.30
N CYS A 383 -7.35 -6.36 -12.63
CA CYS A 383 -7.49 -6.18 -11.18
C CYS A 383 -6.43 -6.96 -10.39
N LYS A 384 -6.13 -8.22 -10.76
CA LYS A 384 -5.05 -9.00 -10.14
C LYS A 384 -3.69 -8.32 -10.33
N ALA A 385 -3.40 -7.84 -11.54
CA ALA A 385 -2.16 -7.10 -11.83
C ALA A 385 -2.08 -5.78 -11.05
N TYR A 386 -3.19 -5.06 -10.90
CA TYR A 386 -3.24 -3.81 -10.12
C TYR A 386 -2.95 -4.04 -8.63
N ILE A 387 -3.57 -5.05 -8.03
CA ILE A 387 -3.35 -5.39 -6.61
C ILE A 387 -1.90 -5.81 -6.36
N THR A 388 -1.25 -6.48 -7.32
CA THR A 388 0.12 -7.01 -7.19
C THR A 388 1.21 -6.11 -7.77
N ASP A 389 0.88 -4.89 -8.21
CA ASP A 389 1.80 -4.00 -8.93
C ASP A 389 2.51 -4.70 -10.09
N ALA A 390 1.73 -5.33 -10.97
CA ALA A 390 2.21 -6.17 -12.08
C ALA A 390 3.10 -7.36 -11.64
N GLY A 391 2.87 -7.88 -10.43
CA GLY A 391 3.64 -9.00 -9.86
C GLY A 391 4.91 -8.59 -9.12
N LEU A 392 5.18 -7.29 -8.96
CA LEU A 392 6.34 -6.79 -8.20
C LEU A 392 6.22 -7.04 -6.69
N ASN A 393 5.00 -6.94 -6.16
CA ASN A 393 4.75 -7.05 -4.73
C ASN A 393 3.79 -8.20 -4.42
N ARG A 394 4.10 -8.97 -3.38
CA ARG A 394 3.12 -9.93 -2.83
C ARG A 394 2.02 -9.17 -2.13
N LEU A 395 0.82 -9.75 -2.09
CA LEU A 395 -0.35 -9.17 -1.44
C LEU A 395 -0.07 -8.77 0.02
N TRP A 396 0.60 -9.65 0.77
CA TRP A 396 0.83 -9.51 2.21
C TRP A 396 2.04 -8.65 2.59
N ASP A 397 2.90 -8.31 1.63
CA ASP A 397 4.13 -7.53 1.87
C ASP A 397 3.87 -6.02 1.70
N GLN A 398 2.71 -5.64 1.18
CA GLN A 398 2.29 -4.25 0.97
C GLN A 398 1.68 -3.64 2.23
N GLU A 399 1.71 -2.32 2.33
CA GLU A 399 1.05 -1.59 3.42
C GLU A 399 -0.47 -1.83 3.39
N THR A 400 -1.03 -2.20 4.55
CA THR A 400 -2.45 -2.47 4.72
C THR A 400 -3.41 -1.43 4.10
N PRO A 401 -3.28 -0.11 4.36
CA PRO A 401 -4.20 0.87 3.80
C PRO A 401 -4.16 0.94 2.26
N VAL A 402 -2.99 0.70 1.66
CA VAL A 402 -2.82 0.70 0.20
C VAL A 402 -3.53 -0.50 -0.42
N VAL A 403 -3.36 -1.69 0.17
CA VAL A 403 -4.03 -2.91 -0.32
C VAL A 403 -5.54 -2.82 -0.20
N ILE A 404 -6.05 -2.32 0.94
CA ILE A 404 -7.50 -2.10 1.13
C ILE A 404 -8.04 -1.09 0.11
N GLY A 405 -7.31 -0.01 -0.17
CA GLY A 405 -7.67 0.97 -1.21
C GLY A 405 -7.81 0.32 -2.58
N LYS A 406 -6.76 -0.40 -3.03
CA LYS A 406 -6.75 -1.12 -4.31
C LYS A 406 -7.88 -2.15 -4.42
N ILE A 407 -8.14 -2.91 -3.35
CA ILE A 407 -9.23 -3.90 -3.30
C ILE A 407 -10.59 -3.22 -3.49
N ASN A 408 -10.85 -2.11 -2.78
CA ASN A 408 -12.11 -1.39 -2.90
C ASN A 408 -12.32 -0.80 -4.30
N GLU A 409 -11.27 -0.28 -4.93
CA GLU A 409 -11.31 0.20 -6.31
C GLU A 409 -11.64 -0.93 -7.30
N CYS A 410 -11.02 -2.11 -7.14
CA CYS A 410 -11.34 -3.28 -7.96
C CYS A 410 -12.79 -3.76 -7.78
N ILE A 411 -13.29 -3.82 -6.54
CA ILE A 411 -14.68 -4.18 -6.25
C ILE A 411 -15.63 -3.15 -6.86
N CYS A 412 -15.30 -1.86 -6.75
CA CYS A 412 -16.09 -0.77 -7.33
C CYS A 412 -16.18 -0.89 -8.86
N LEU A 413 -15.05 -1.10 -9.55
CA LEU A 413 -15.00 -1.32 -11.00
C LEU A 413 -15.93 -2.47 -11.43
N LEU A 414 -15.84 -3.62 -10.78
CA LEU A 414 -16.62 -4.81 -11.15
C LEU A 414 -18.11 -4.64 -10.88
N ARG A 415 -18.48 -3.94 -9.79
CA ARG A 415 -19.87 -3.60 -9.48
C ARG A 415 -20.42 -2.56 -10.46
N GLU A 416 -19.62 -1.57 -10.87
CA GLU A 416 -20.04 -0.57 -11.86
C GLU A 416 -20.25 -1.21 -13.25
N TYR A 417 -19.44 -2.21 -13.61
CA TYR A 417 -19.65 -3.02 -14.82
C TYR A 417 -20.97 -3.77 -14.81
N GLN A 418 -21.31 -4.44 -13.70
CA GLN A 418 -22.63 -5.08 -13.55
C GLN A 418 -23.77 -4.07 -13.63
N LYS A 419 -23.66 -2.95 -12.91
CA LYS A 419 -24.65 -1.87 -12.91
C LYS A 419 -24.89 -1.31 -14.31
N CYS A 420 -23.82 -0.92 -15.02
CA CYS A 420 -23.89 -0.41 -16.38
C CYS A 420 -24.54 -1.43 -17.34
N PHE A 421 -24.24 -2.73 -17.20
CA PHE A 421 -24.88 -3.79 -17.98
C PHE A 421 -26.39 -3.89 -17.70
N HIS A 422 -26.82 -3.84 -16.43
CA HIS A 422 -28.24 -3.88 -16.09
C HIS A 422 -29.00 -2.64 -16.58
N GLU A 423 -28.41 -1.44 -16.47
CA GLU A 423 -28.98 -0.19 -17.01
C GLU A 423 -29.17 -0.29 -18.54
N ALA A 424 -28.14 -0.76 -19.24
CA ALA A 424 -28.18 -1.02 -20.67
C ALA A 424 -29.28 -2.04 -21.07
N ARG A 425 -29.45 -3.11 -20.29
CA ARG A 425 -30.49 -4.11 -20.53
C ARG A 425 -31.89 -3.52 -20.35
N GLN A 426 -32.10 -2.72 -19.31
CA GLN A 426 -33.37 -2.03 -19.06
C GLN A 426 -33.72 -1.02 -20.16
N GLU A 427 -32.75 -0.23 -20.63
CA GLU A 427 -32.96 0.73 -21.72
C GLU A 427 -33.38 0.03 -23.02
N THR A 428 -32.79 -1.13 -23.31
CA THR A 428 -33.14 -1.93 -24.49
C THR A 428 -34.53 -2.56 -24.38
N SER A 429 -34.98 -2.89 -23.16
CA SER A 429 -36.34 -3.40 -22.91
C SER A 429 -37.42 -2.32 -23.00
N LYS A 430 -37.09 -1.06 -22.68
CA LYS A 430 -38.04 0.07 -22.71
C LYS A 430 -38.27 0.61 -24.12
N ASN A 431 -37.28 0.50 -25.01
CA ASN A 431 -37.40 0.92 -26.40
C ASN A 431 -38.20 -0.13 -27.19
N LEU A 432 -39.50 0.12 -27.42
CA LEU A 432 -40.38 -0.74 -28.22
C LEU A 432 -39.79 -0.91 -29.65
N GLY A 433 -39.20 -2.08 -29.91
CA GLY A 433 -38.61 -2.45 -31.20
C GLY A 433 -37.19 -3.04 -31.15
N GLY A 434 -36.49 -2.93 -30.02
CA GLY A 434 -35.18 -3.58 -29.84
C GLY A 434 -35.31 -5.06 -29.45
N LYS A 435 -34.57 -5.97 -30.11
CA LYS A 435 -34.46 -7.36 -29.63
C LYS A 435 -33.86 -7.36 -28.21
N PRO A 436 -34.51 -7.98 -27.22
CA PRO A 436 -33.96 -8.07 -25.87
C PRO A 436 -32.67 -8.88 -25.87
N LEU A 437 -31.70 -8.46 -25.05
CA LEU A 437 -30.45 -9.18 -24.85
C LEU A 437 -30.71 -10.39 -23.95
N GLU A 438 -31.02 -11.54 -24.54
CA GLU A 438 -31.20 -12.81 -23.81
C GLU A 438 -29.84 -13.45 -23.56
N VAL A 439 -29.19 -13.03 -22.48
CA VAL A 439 -27.86 -13.53 -22.08
C VAL A 439 -27.90 -14.03 -20.64
N SER A 440 -27.20 -15.13 -20.37
CA SER A 440 -27.05 -15.67 -19.02
C SER A 440 -25.98 -14.91 -18.24
N GLU A 441 -26.45 -14.14 -17.25
CA GLU A 441 -25.62 -13.34 -16.35
C GLU A 441 -24.64 -14.19 -15.54
N VAL A 442 -25.01 -15.44 -15.23
CA VAL A 442 -24.18 -16.38 -14.46
C VAL A 442 -22.85 -16.66 -15.18
N TYR A 443 -22.87 -16.80 -16.50
CA TYR A 443 -21.64 -17.04 -17.26
C TYR A 443 -20.78 -15.78 -17.39
N ILE A 444 -21.40 -14.60 -17.55
CA ILE A 444 -20.65 -13.34 -17.70
C ILE A 444 -20.00 -12.93 -16.38
N PHE A 445 -20.75 -12.96 -15.27
CA PHE A 445 -20.34 -12.34 -14.01
C PHE A 445 -19.89 -13.34 -12.95
N GLY A 446 -20.14 -14.64 -13.11
CA GLY A 446 -19.82 -15.64 -12.09
C GLY A 446 -18.36 -15.60 -11.64
N LYS A 447 -17.42 -15.38 -12.58
CA LYS A 447 -15.98 -15.24 -12.26
C LYS A 447 -15.67 -13.95 -11.52
N SER A 448 -16.22 -12.81 -11.94
CA SER A 448 -16.00 -11.53 -11.26
C SER A 448 -16.63 -11.50 -9.87
N GLU A 449 -17.81 -12.10 -9.69
CA GLU A 449 -18.45 -12.20 -8.37
C GLU A 449 -17.65 -13.10 -7.43
N ALA A 450 -17.18 -14.25 -7.90
CA ALA A 450 -16.30 -15.12 -7.13
C ALA A 450 -15.01 -14.38 -6.72
N PHE A 451 -14.45 -13.57 -7.61
CA PHE A 451 -13.30 -12.72 -7.32
C PHE A 451 -13.63 -11.63 -6.30
N CYS A 452 -14.74 -10.90 -6.42
CA CYS A 452 -15.18 -9.92 -5.42
C CYS A 452 -15.34 -10.55 -4.03
N ARG A 453 -16.01 -11.71 -3.93
CA ARG A 453 -16.14 -12.44 -2.66
C ARG A 453 -14.78 -12.85 -2.09
N ARG A 454 -13.83 -13.23 -2.95
CA ARG A 454 -12.44 -13.54 -2.55
C ARG A 454 -11.74 -12.30 -1.98
N LEU A 455 -11.86 -11.15 -2.64
CA LEU A 455 -11.30 -9.88 -2.19
C LEU A 455 -11.92 -9.42 -0.86
N GLU A 456 -13.23 -9.57 -0.68
CA GLU A 456 -13.93 -9.27 0.59
C GLU A 456 -13.40 -10.13 1.75
N LYS A 457 -13.15 -11.43 1.51
CA LYS A 457 -12.53 -12.32 2.50
C LYS A 457 -11.11 -11.88 2.85
N ILE A 458 -10.30 -11.54 1.86
CA ILE A 458 -8.94 -11.02 2.07
C ILE A 458 -8.98 -9.73 2.91
N MET A 459 -9.86 -8.80 2.57
CA MET A 459 -10.03 -7.56 3.32
C MET A 459 -10.45 -7.83 4.76
N ALA A 460 -11.35 -8.79 5.00
CA ALA A 460 -11.71 -9.20 6.36
C ALA A 460 -10.51 -9.74 7.16
N MET A 461 -9.64 -10.56 6.55
CA MET A 461 -8.42 -11.05 7.21
C MET A 461 -7.46 -9.92 7.58
N ILE A 462 -7.28 -8.97 6.67
CA ILE A 462 -6.43 -7.79 6.89
C ILE A 462 -6.99 -6.92 8.03
N THR A 463 -8.31 -6.71 8.09
CA THR A 463 -8.94 -5.98 9.19
C THR A 463 -8.76 -6.71 10.53
N ILE A 464 -8.87 -8.04 10.54
CA ILE A 464 -8.58 -8.86 11.74
C ILE A 464 -7.11 -8.67 12.16
N GLU A 465 -6.17 -8.68 11.23
CA GLU A 465 -4.75 -8.42 11.52
C GLU A 465 -4.55 -7.07 12.22
N GLN A 466 -5.14 -5.99 11.68
CA GLN A 466 -5.04 -4.65 12.28
C GLN A 466 -5.59 -4.62 13.71
N ASN A 467 -6.76 -5.23 13.92
CA ASN A 467 -7.41 -5.33 15.23
C ASN A 467 -6.53 -6.06 16.25
N PHE A 468 -5.95 -7.20 15.86
CA PHE A 468 -5.07 -7.98 16.74
C PHE A 468 -3.67 -7.37 16.90
N ASN A 469 -3.22 -6.50 16.00
CA ASN A 469 -1.96 -5.78 16.16
C ASN A 469 -1.98 -4.84 17.38
N ALA A 470 -3.15 -4.30 17.75
CA ALA A 470 -3.32 -3.50 18.96
C ALA A 470 -2.92 -4.25 20.24
N LEU A 471 -3.01 -5.59 20.25
CA LEU A 471 -2.57 -6.42 21.39
C LEU A 471 -1.06 -6.35 21.62
N THR A 472 -0.25 -6.09 20.58
CA THR A 472 1.21 -6.00 20.72
C THR A 472 1.67 -4.70 21.39
N GLN A 473 0.84 -3.67 21.36
CA GLN A 473 1.10 -2.36 21.94
C GLN A 473 0.50 -2.21 23.34
N CYS A 474 -0.28 -3.20 23.79
CA CYS A 474 -1.02 -3.13 25.03
C CYS A 474 -0.19 -3.65 26.21
N ALA A 475 0.06 -2.78 27.20
CA ALA A 475 0.77 -3.14 28.43
C ALA A 475 -0.16 -3.82 29.46
N ILE A 476 -0.74 -4.97 29.10
CA ILE A 476 -1.48 -5.84 30.02
C ILE A 476 -0.67 -7.13 30.20
N GLU A 477 -0.32 -7.44 31.44
CA GLU A 477 0.50 -8.62 31.75
C GLU A 477 -0.18 -9.91 31.26
N GLY A 478 0.52 -10.68 30.40
CA GLY A 478 0.01 -11.95 29.86
C GLY A 478 -0.76 -11.83 28.53
N ILE A 479 -1.06 -10.63 28.04
CA ILE A 479 -1.73 -10.43 26.75
C ILE A 479 -0.82 -10.77 25.55
N ASP A 480 0.50 -10.64 25.74
CA ASP A 480 1.52 -10.93 24.72
C ASP A 480 1.42 -12.36 24.17
N LEU A 481 1.05 -13.33 25.01
CA LEU A 481 0.88 -14.71 24.59
C LEU A 481 -0.23 -14.85 23.54
N MET A 482 -1.29 -14.05 23.64
CA MET A 482 -2.38 -14.03 22.65
C MET A 482 -1.94 -13.36 21.36
N ALA A 483 -1.17 -12.28 21.44
CA ALA A 483 -0.60 -11.62 20.28
C ALA A 483 0.36 -12.56 19.50
N VAL A 484 1.20 -13.32 20.21
CA VAL A 484 2.11 -14.31 19.60
C VAL A 484 1.33 -15.44 18.94
N LYS A 485 0.27 -15.97 19.60
CA LYS A 485 -0.61 -16.99 19.00
C LYS A 485 -1.25 -16.50 17.71
N PHE A 486 -1.80 -15.28 17.70
CA PHE A 486 -2.39 -14.68 16.50
C PHE A 486 -1.35 -14.56 15.37
N ARG A 487 -0.17 -14.02 15.66
CA ARG A 487 0.91 -13.85 14.67
C ARG A 487 1.30 -15.17 14.02
N ASN A 488 1.37 -16.25 14.80
CA ASN A 488 1.65 -17.58 14.28
C ASN A 488 0.54 -18.09 13.35
N ILE A 489 -0.74 -17.91 13.73
CA ILE A 489 -1.89 -18.29 12.89
C ILE A 489 -1.85 -17.54 11.55
N TYR A 490 -1.60 -16.24 11.59
CA TYR A 490 -1.53 -15.39 10.40
C TYR A 490 -0.33 -15.75 9.51
N HIS A 491 0.86 -15.97 10.10
CA HIS A 491 2.07 -16.35 9.36
C HIS A 491 1.95 -17.70 8.65
N ILE A 492 1.27 -18.68 9.27
CA ILE A 492 0.99 -19.98 8.64
C ILE A 492 0.14 -19.80 7.38
N PHE A 493 -0.80 -18.85 7.40
CA PHE A 493 -1.65 -18.53 6.25
C PHE A 493 -0.87 -17.83 5.13
N GLN A 494 -0.05 -16.82 5.48
CA GLN A 494 0.76 -16.07 4.51
C GLN A 494 1.75 -16.95 3.72
N LYS A 495 2.24 -18.05 4.33
CA LYS A 495 3.22 -18.96 3.72
C LYS A 495 2.63 -20.01 2.77
N LYS A 496 1.32 -20.00 2.52
CA LYS A 496 0.70 -20.99 1.63
C LYS A 496 1.17 -20.78 0.18
N PRO A 497 1.43 -21.87 -0.58
CA PRO A 497 2.09 -21.79 -1.89
C PRO A 497 1.15 -21.45 -3.06
N TYR A 498 -0.15 -21.29 -2.82
CA TYR A 498 -1.15 -21.00 -3.86
C TYR A 498 -1.37 -19.49 -4.04
N ASP A 499 -1.85 -19.08 -5.21
CA ASP A 499 -2.27 -17.69 -5.48
C ASP A 499 -3.55 -17.36 -4.68
N THR A 500 -3.43 -16.48 -3.70
CA THR A 500 -4.55 -16.04 -2.84
C THR A 500 -5.63 -15.28 -3.60
N LEU A 501 -5.26 -14.61 -4.70
CA LEU A 501 -6.18 -13.82 -5.51
C LEU A 501 -6.95 -14.66 -6.55
N ASP A 502 -6.59 -15.94 -6.74
CA ASP A 502 -7.28 -16.77 -7.72
C ASP A 502 -8.60 -17.35 -7.20
N PRO A 503 -9.76 -16.97 -7.78
CA PRO A 503 -11.05 -17.48 -7.31
C PRO A 503 -11.28 -18.96 -7.65
N GLN A 504 -10.46 -19.58 -8.51
CA GLN A 504 -10.58 -21.01 -8.84
C GLN A 504 -9.94 -21.93 -7.80
N VAL A 505 -9.05 -21.39 -6.96
CA VAL A 505 -8.38 -22.13 -5.88
C VAL A 505 -9.35 -22.28 -4.71
N THR A 506 -9.92 -23.46 -4.55
CA THR A 506 -10.88 -23.78 -3.48
C THR A 506 -10.19 -24.03 -2.14
N GLU A 507 -8.89 -24.35 -2.13
CA GLU A 507 -8.12 -24.55 -0.90
C GLU A 507 -8.11 -23.31 0.00
N PHE A 508 -8.10 -22.10 -0.59
CA PHE A 508 -8.18 -20.86 0.15
C PHE A 508 -9.47 -20.78 0.98
N ASP A 509 -10.62 -21.20 0.44
CA ASP A 509 -11.88 -21.07 1.16
C ASP A 509 -11.91 -22.00 2.39
N VAL A 510 -11.29 -23.18 2.28
CA VAL A 510 -11.10 -24.11 3.40
C VAL A 510 -10.14 -23.51 4.44
N ASP A 511 -8.99 -22.99 4.01
CA ASP A 511 -8.02 -22.35 4.89
C ASP A 511 -8.58 -21.08 5.56
N PHE A 512 -9.42 -20.30 4.85
CA PHE A 512 -10.10 -19.12 5.38
C PHE A 512 -11.08 -19.48 6.50
N VAL A 513 -11.91 -20.51 6.31
CA VAL A 513 -12.82 -20.99 7.37
C VAL A 513 -12.03 -21.48 8.57
N LYS A 514 -10.92 -22.20 8.35
CA LYS A 514 -10.02 -22.64 9.43
C LYS A 514 -9.39 -21.45 10.16
N PHE A 515 -8.92 -20.44 9.43
CA PHE A 515 -8.40 -19.20 10.01
C PHE A 515 -9.44 -18.51 10.88
N MET A 516 -10.68 -18.33 10.38
CA MET A 516 -11.76 -17.70 11.13
C MET A 516 -12.12 -18.49 12.41
N SER A 517 -12.12 -19.82 12.36
CA SER A 517 -12.34 -20.66 13.54
C SER A 517 -11.24 -20.49 14.59
N GLU A 518 -9.97 -20.42 14.18
CA GLU A 518 -8.85 -20.17 15.09
C GLU A 518 -8.88 -18.75 15.69
N VAL A 519 -9.28 -17.75 14.89
CA VAL A 519 -9.50 -16.37 15.37
C VAL A 519 -10.61 -16.34 16.41
N GLN A 520 -11.77 -16.95 16.13
CA GLN A 520 -12.89 -17.01 17.08
C GLN A 520 -12.47 -17.71 18.38
N ARG A 521 -11.69 -18.81 18.29
CA ARG A 521 -11.13 -19.47 19.48
C ARG A 521 -10.25 -18.53 20.29
N LEU A 522 -9.44 -17.71 19.62
CA LEU A 522 -8.58 -16.74 20.29
C LEU A 522 -9.36 -15.59 20.92
N GLU A 523 -10.43 -15.11 20.26
CA GLU A 523 -11.35 -14.12 20.82
C GLU A 523 -12.01 -14.64 22.10
N SER A 524 -12.50 -15.89 22.11
CA SER A 524 -13.04 -16.51 23.33
C SER A 524 -11.97 -16.66 24.43
N GLN A 525 -10.71 -16.95 24.06
CA GLN A 525 -9.59 -16.95 25.02
C GLN A 525 -9.34 -15.56 25.60
N LEU A 526 -9.44 -14.51 24.79
CA LEU A 526 -9.26 -13.12 25.21
C LEU A 526 -10.39 -12.67 26.14
N GLN A 527 -11.65 -13.02 25.83
CA GLN A 527 -12.80 -12.80 26.70
C GLN A 527 -12.61 -13.50 28.05
N ASN A 528 -12.22 -14.78 28.06
CA ASN A 528 -11.96 -15.52 29.30
C ASN A 528 -10.77 -14.96 30.09
N PHE A 529 -9.74 -14.48 29.40
CA PHE A 529 -8.62 -13.79 30.01
C PHE A 529 -9.06 -12.50 30.72
N MET A 530 -9.89 -11.69 30.07
CA MET A 530 -10.51 -10.51 30.68
C MET A 530 -11.32 -10.90 31.94
N ARG A 531 -12.21 -11.91 31.85
CA ARG A 531 -12.97 -12.43 33.01
C ARG A 531 -12.04 -12.83 34.17
N THR A 532 -10.92 -13.47 33.86
CA THR A 532 -9.94 -13.91 34.87
C THR A 532 -9.25 -12.72 35.55
N CYS A 533 -8.88 -11.69 34.79
CA CYS A 533 -8.30 -10.45 35.33
C CYS A 533 -9.23 -9.75 36.33
N PHE A 534 -10.54 -9.82 36.10
CA PHE A 534 -11.56 -9.18 36.95
C PHE A 534 -12.21 -10.13 37.97
N ARG A 535 -11.72 -11.37 38.14
CA ARG A 535 -12.29 -12.34 39.10
C ARG A 535 -12.14 -11.89 40.57
N LYS A 536 -11.06 -11.17 40.89
CA LYS A 536 -10.80 -10.61 42.23
C LYS A 536 -10.57 -9.10 42.12
N ILE A 537 -11.64 -8.34 42.27
CA ILE A 537 -11.57 -6.88 42.35
C ILE A 537 -11.12 -6.50 43.76
N LEU A 538 -9.88 -6.02 43.91
CA LEU A 538 -9.36 -5.55 45.19
C LEU A 538 -9.75 -4.08 45.45
N SER A 539 -9.86 -3.28 44.40
CA SER A 539 -10.27 -1.88 44.46
C SER A 539 -10.94 -1.47 43.15
N SER A 540 -12.05 -0.73 43.24
CA SER A 540 -12.73 -0.22 42.05
C SER A 540 -11.82 0.65 41.19
N GLN A 541 -10.99 1.52 41.80
CA GLN A 541 -10.08 2.43 41.10
C GLN A 541 -9.07 1.67 40.21
N ASN A 542 -8.36 0.69 40.77
CA ASN A 542 -7.38 -0.10 40.02
C ASN A 542 -8.05 -0.92 38.90
N SER A 543 -9.23 -1.47 39.16
CA SER A 543 -10.00 -2.20 38.16
C SER A 543 -10.47 -1.29 37.02
N LEU A 544 -10.85 -0.04 37.30
CA LEU A 544 -11.20 0.93 36.25
C LEU A 544 -10.00 1.29 35.36
N GLN A 545 -8.81 1.46 35.93
CA GLN A 545 -7.59 1.70 35.15
C GLN A 545 -7.26 0.51 34.24
N LEU A 546 -7.42 -0.72 34.72
CA LEU A 546 -7.23 -1.92 33.89
C LEU A 546 -8.31 -2.02 32.80
N LEU A 547 -9.56 -1.69 33.12
CA LEU A 547 -10.67 -1.69 32.17
C LEU A 547 -10.42 -0.69 31.02
N GLN A 548 -9.91 0.50 31.32
CA GLN A 548 -9.54 1.50 30.32
C GLN A 548 -8.52 0.94 29.31
N ARG A 549 -7.56 0.13 29.77
CA ARG A 549 -6.60 -0.53 28.87
C ARG A 549 -7.30 -1.53 27.94
N PHE A 550 -8.22 -2.33 28.44
CA PHE A 550 -9.02 -3.23 27.59
C PHE A 550 -9.92 -2.47 26.61
N GLN A 551 -10.54 -1.36 27.03
CA GLN A 551 -11.36 -0.51 26.16
C GLN A 551 -10.54 0.15 25.05
N SER A 552 -9.29 0.53 25.32
CA SER A 552 -8.39 1.11 24.32
C SER A 552 -8.08 0.17 23.14
N LEU A 553 -8.29 -1.14 23.32
CA LEU A 553 -8.13 -2.13 22.25
C LEU A 553 -9.23 -2.02 21.17
N ASN A 554 -10.39 -1.44 21.49
CA ASN A 554 -11.55 -1.30 20.58
C ASN A 554 -11.98 -2.60 19.86
N MET A 555 -11.74 -3.76 20.49
CA MET A 555 -12.07 -5.06 19.92
C MET A 555 -13.57 -5.36 20.06
N PRO A 556 -14.31 -5.66 18.97
CA PRO A 556 -15.74 -5.97 19.06
C PRO A 556 -16.06 -7.13 20.00
N CYS A 557 -15.23 -8.18 20.00
CA CYS A 557 -15.41 -9.34 20.86
C CYS A 557 -15.33 -9.03 22.37
N LEU A 558 -14.81 -7.87 22.77
CA LEU A 558 -14.70 -7.47 24.18
C LEU A 558 -15.84 -6.55 24.65
N GLN A 559 -16.72 -6.08 23.76
CA GLN A 559 -17.72 -5.08 24.12
C GLN A 559 -18.74 -5.61 25.15
N GLU A 560 -19.25 -6.82 24.95
CA GLU A 560 -20.18 -7.47 25.88
C GLU A 560 -19.53 -7.73 27.26
N GLU A 561 -18.31 -8.25 27.26
CA GLU A 561 -17.54 -8.50 28.49
C GLU A 561 -17.18 -7.21 29.23
N THR A 562 -16.92 -6.13 28.49
CA THR A 562 -16.68 -4.80 29.05
C THR A 562 -17.92 -4.30 29.78
N ALA A 563 -19.11 -4.40 29.17
CA ALA A 563 -20.37 -3.99 29.80
C ALA A 563 -20.67 -4.81 31.07
N HIS A 564 -20.45 -6.12 31.03
CA HIS A 564 -20.58 -6.99 32.21
C HIS A 564 -19.58 -6.59 33.31
N THR A 565 -18.31 -6.36 32.95
CA THR A 565 -17.26 -5.98 33.91
C THR A 565 -17.54 -4.62 34.56
N VAL A 566 -18.01 -3.63 33.80
CA VAL A 566 -18.45 -2.32 34.33
C VAL A 566 -19.50 -2.50 35.43
N SER A 567 -20.48 -3.39 35.21
CA SER A 567 -21.51 -3.70 36.20
C SER A 567 -20.94 -4.35 37.46
N CYS A 568 -20.01 -5.30 37.34
CA CYS A 568 -19.34 -5.92 38.49
C CYS A 568 -18.51 -4.92 39.31
N ILE A 569 -17.81 -4.00 38.64
CA ILE A 569 -17.03 -2.94 39.32
C ILE A 569 -17.97 -1.99 40.05
N LEU A 570 -19.12 -1.62 39.46
CA LEU A 570 -20.11 -0.79 40.13
C LEU A 570 -20.62 -1.44 41.43
N GLN A 571 -20.90 -2.74 41.43
CA GLN A 571 -21.30 -3.47 42.65
C GLN A 571 -20.21 -3.43 43.73
N HIS A 572 -18.94 -3.60 43.37
CA HIS A 572 -17.83 -3.47 44.31
C HIS A 572 -17.71 -2.03 44.84
N TYR A 573 -17.89 -1.03 43.98
CA TYR A 573 -17.88 0.37 44.37
C TYR A 573 -18.98 0.70 45.40
N VAL A 574 -20.17 0.10 45.27
CA VAL A 574 -21.23 0.23 46.30
C VAL A 574 -20.77 -0.33 47.66
N ALA A 575 -20.11 -1.48 47.67
CA ALA A 575 -19.56 -2.04 48.91
C ALA A 575 -18.44 -1.15 49.50
N GLU A 576 -17.61 -0.54 48.66
CA GLU A 576 -16.58 0.42 49.08
C GLU A 576 -17.17 1.72 49.64
N LEU A 577 -18.27 2.22 49.07
CA LEU A 577 -19.02 3.36 49.60
C LEU A 577 -19.54 3.08 51.01
N GLU A 578 -20.20 1.93 51.22
CA GLU A 578 -20.69 1.55 52.55
C GLU A 578 -19.56 1.31 53.55
N THR A 579 -18.43 0.75 53.10
CA THR A 579 -17.24 0.59 53.95
C THR A 579 -16.65 1.95 54.35
N THR A 580 -16.57 2.89 53.42
CA THR A 580 -16.08 4.25 53.67
C THR A 580 -17.00 5.01 54.61
N LYS A 581 -18.32 4.85 54.47
CA LYS A 581 -19.32 5.40 55.37
C LYS A 581 -19.19 4.84 56.79
N LYS A 582 -19.01 3.52 56.95
CA LYS A 582 -18.76 2.91 58.27
C LYS A 582 -17.47 3.40 58.90
N LEU A 583 -16.40 3.51 58.10
CA LEU A 583 -15.11 4.05 58.56
C LEU A 583 -15.26 5.49 59.07
N TYR A 584 -15.95 6.32 58.30
CA TYR A 584 -16.26 7.70 58.71
C TYR A 584 -17.03 7.74 60.03
N GLN A 585 -18.10 6.95 60.15
CA GLN A 585 -18.93 6.93 61.36
C GLN A 585 -18.17 6.45 62.61
N THR A 586 -17.25 5.50 62.46
CA THR A 586 -16.49 4.93 63.58
C THR A 586 -15.38 5.85 64.06
N GLN A 587 -14.74 6.58 63.15
CA GLN A 587 -13.51 7.33 63.44
C GLN A 587 -13.68 8.86 63.36
N LYS A 588 -14.89 9.39 63.15
CA LYS A 588 -15.12 10.84 62.99
C LYS A 588 -14.64 11.69 64.17
N ASP A 589 -14.69 11.16 65.40
CA ASP A 589 -14.39 11.93 66.61
C ASP A 589 -12.87 12.00 66.84
N ASP A 590 -12.17 10.89 66.59
CA ASP A 590 -10.71 10.76 66.67
C ASP A 590 -10.15 9.96 65.46
N PRO A 591 -9.95 10.62 64.30
CA PRO A 591 -9.49 9.93 63.11
C PRO A 591 -7.98 9.67 63.15
N PRO A 592 -7.51 8.61 62.51
CA PRO A 592 -6.09 8.28 62.46
C PRO A 592 -5.32 9.36 61.69
N LEU A 593 -4.46 10.08 62.41
CA LEU A 593 -3.62 11.14 61.85
C LEU A 593 -2.26 10.60 61.42
N ALA A 594 -1.71 11.15 60.34
CA ALA A 594 -0.34 10.85 59.94
C ALA A 594 0.67 11.45 60.94
N ARG A 595 1.87 10.85 61.01
CA ARG A 595 2.93 11.30 61.93
C ARG A 595 3.24 12.80 61.72
N ASN A 596 3.34 13.56 62.80
CA ASN A 596 3.58 15.01 62.79
C ASN A 596 2.53 15.85 62.03
N MET A 597 1.32 15.31 61.84
CA MET A 597 0.18 16.12 61.43
C MET A 597 -0.46 16.79 62.65
N PRO A 598 -0.78 18.08 62.56
CA PRO A 598 -1.50 18.77 63.62
C PRO A 598 -2.98 18.34 63.60
N PRO A 599 -3.71 18.47 64.71
CA PRO A 599 -4.98 17.79 64.93
C PRO A 599 -6.09 18.18 63.94
N ILE A 600 -6.24 19.46 63.60
CA ILE A 600 -7.34 19.97 62.78
C ILE A 600 -7.05 19.76 61.29
N ALA A 601 -5.89 20.17 60.78
CA ALA A 601 -5.54 19.91 59.38
C ALA A 601 -5.38 18.40 59.11
N GLY A 602 -4.98 17.61 60.10
CA GLY A 602 -4.98 16.15 60.02
C GLY A 602 -6.38 15.58 59.82
N LYS A 603 -7.36 16.03 60.63
CA LYS A 603 -8.78 15.67 60.50
C LYS A 603 -9.34 16.03 59.12
N ILE A 604 -9.05 17.23 58.61
CA ILE A 604 -9.48 17.67 57.28
C ILE A 604 -8.84 16.82 56.18
N LEU A 605 -7.53 16.56 56.27
CA LEU A 605 -6.81 15.75 55.28
C LEU A 605 -7.37 14.32 55.22
N TRP A 606 -7.70 13.72 56.37
CA TRP A 606 -8.31 12.39 56.43
C TRP A 606 -9.66 12.35 55.68
N VAL A 607 -10.54 13.32 55.92
CA VAL A 607 -11.83 13.40 55.22
C VAL A 607 -11.67 13.66 53.72
N ARG A 608 -10.74 14.53 53.31
CA ARG A 608 -10.43 14.73 51.89
C ARG A 608 -9.90 13.47 51.21
N GLN A 609 -9.14 12.65 51.93
CA GLN A 609 -8.68 11.36 51.42
C GLN A 609 -9.85 10.39 51.20
N LEU A 610 -10.80 10.33 52.13
CA LEU A 610 -12.03 9.54 51.95
C LEU A 610 -12.85 10.04 50.76
N PHE A 611 -12.99 11.36 50.62
CA PHE A 611 -13.70 11.98 49.50
C PHE A 611 -13.05 11.64 48.14
N ARG A 612 -11.72 11.78 48.03
CA ARG A 612 -10.99 11.43 46.80
C ARG A 612 -11.21 9.98 46.40
N ARG A 613 -11.14 9.06 47.37
CA ARG A 613 -11.35 7.63 47.16
C ARG A 613 -12.72 7.31 46.56
N ILE A 614 -13.78 8.00 46.98
CA ILE A 614 -15.13 7.78 46.46
C ILE A 614 -15.42 8.54 45.16
N ASN A 615 -14.77 9.69 44.93
CA ASN A 615 -15.07 10.55 43.79
C ASN A 615 -14.50 10.04 42.45
N GLU A 616 -13.32 9.41 42.46
CA GLU A 616 -12.65 8.99 41.22
C GLU A 616 -13.44 7.90 40.45
N PRO A 617 -13.95 6.83 41.09
CA PRO A 617 -14.74 5.81 40.39
C PRO A 617 -16.07 6.33 39.83
N ILE A 618 -16.79 7.17 40.58
CA ILE A 618 -18.09 7.70 40.11
C ILE A 618 -17.93 8.68 38.93
N THR A 619 -16.84 9.46 38.93
CA THR A 619 -16.52 10.36 37.81
C THR A 619 -16.26 9.58 36.53
N TYR A 620 -15.57 8.44 36.62
CA TYR A 620 -15.35 7.56 35.48
C TYR A 620 -16.67 7.01 34.93
N PHE A 621 -17.52 6.45 35.79
CA PHE A 621 -18.82 5.92 35.36
C PHE A 621 -19.67 6.99 34.67
N HIS A 622 -19.68 8.22 35.18
CA HIS A 622 -20.45 9.32 34.58
C HIS A 622 -19.97 9.71 33.18
N LYS A 623 -18.66 9.61 32.89
CA LYS A 623 -18.08 9.99 31.59
C LYS A 623 -18.14 8.89 30.54
N HIS A 624 -18.07 7.63 30.95
CA HIS A 624 -17.82 6.50 30.03
C HIS A 624 -18.92 5.44 30.04
N SER A 625 -19.99 5.61 30.82
CA SER A 625 -21.07 4.62 30.91
C SER A 625 -22.43 5.23 31.24
N ASP A 626 -23.48 4.75 30.57
CA ASP A 626 -24.87 5.10 30.88
C ASP A 626 -25.43 4.31 32.08
N ILE A 627 -24.62 3.45 32.71
CA ILE A 627 -25.05 2.61 33.84
C ILE A 627 -25.61 3.43 35.01
N LEU A 628 -25.19 4.68 35.17
CA LEU A 628 -25.69 5.58 36.22
C LEU A 628 -27.12 6.08 35.97
N ALA A 629 -27.64 5.97 34.74
CA ALA A 629 -29.02 6.33 34.41
C ALA A 629 -30.03 5.26 34.85
N SER A 630 -29.57 4.04 35.12
CA SER A 630 -30.41 2.93 35.61
C SER A 630 -30.99 3.23 36.99
N PRO A 631 -32.08 2.56 37.41
CA PRO A 631 -32.62 2.73 38.76
C PRO A 631 -31.60 2.34 39.84
N GLU A 632 -30.80 1.28 39.63
CA GLU A 632 -29.70 0.95 40.55
C GLU A 632 -28.62 2.03 40.55
N GLY A 633 -28.21 2.52 39.37
CA GLY A 633 -27.22 3.58 39.21
C GLY A 633 -27.61 4.87 39.92
N LYS A 634 -28.89 5.28 39.81
CA LYS A 634 -29.44 6.44 40.53
C LYS A 634 -29.37 6.28 42.04
N ALA A 635 -29.61 5.07 42.56
CA ALA A 635 -29.46 4.79 43.99
C ALA A 635 -28.00 4.93 44.46
N VAL A 636 -27.03 4.48 43.64
CA VAL A 636 -25.59 4.67 43.91
C VAL A 636 -25.23 6.15 43.93
N VAL A 637 -25.69 6.93 42.95
CA VAL A 637 -25.47 8.39 42.89
C VAL A 637 -26.04 9.09 44.13
N GLN A 638 -27.24 8.70 44.58
CA GLN A 638 -27.82 9.25 45.81
C GLN A 638 -26.99 8.90 47.06
N SER A 639 -26.51 7.66 47.18
CA SER A 639 -25.66 7.25 48.30
C SER A 639 -24.33 8.00 48.31
N TYR A 640 -23.70 8.14 47.14
CA TYR A 640 -22.51 8.94 46.94
C TYR A 640 -22.73 10.40 47.34
N ASN A 641 -23.76 11.07 46.84
CA ASN A 641 -24.05 12.47 47.14
C ASN A 641 -24.29 12.71 48.63
N LYS A 642 -24.99 11.80 49.31
CA LYS A 642 -25.20 11.87 50.77
C LYS A 642 -23.88 11.76 51.53
N LEU A 643 -23.02 10.80 51.18
CA LEU A 643 -21.72 10.65 51.83
C LEU A 643 -20.79 11.83 51.52
N ALA A 644 -20.73 12.26 50.27
CA ALA A 644 -19.97 13.43 49.81
C ALA A 644 -20.36 14.69 50.58
N TYR A 645 -21.66 14.95 50.74
CA TYR A 645 -22.17 16.08 51.51
C TYR A 645 -21.65 16.05 52.96
N VAL A 646 -21.77 14.91 53.64
CA VAL A 646 -21.33 14.77 55.04
C VAL A 646 -19.82 14.95 55.19
N LEU A 647 -19.02 14.46 54.24
CA LEU A 647 -17.56 14.66 54.24
C LEU A 647 -17.21 16.15 54.03
N VAL A 648 -17.85 16.85 53.11
CA VAL A 648 -17.61 18.30 52.91
C VAL A 648 -18.06 19.11 54.11
N GLU A 649 -19.22 18.77 54.69
CA GLU A 649 -19.72 19.40 55.92
C GLU A 649 -18.71 19.29 57.07
N PHE A 650 -18.11 18.10 57.25
CA PHE A 650 -17.05 17.90 58.25
C PHE A 650 -15.87 18.84 58.02
N GLU A 651 -15.37 18.95 56.79
CA GLU A 651 -14.27 19.87 56.46
C GLU A 651 -14.62 21.32 56.81
N VAL A 652 -15.82 21.78 56.42
CA VAL A 652 -16.28 23.15 56.67
C VAL A 652 -16.43 23.44 58.17
N VAL A 653 -16.98 22.50 58.95
CA VAL A 653 -17.17 22.68 60.40
C VAL A 653 -15.83 22.83 61.12
N TYR A 654 -14.86 21.94 60.84
CA TYR A 654 -13.55 21.98 61.48
C TYR A 654 -12.70 23.16 61.03
N HIS A 655 -12.77 23.54 59.75
CA HIS A 655 -12.11 24.75 59.25
C HIS A 655 -12.68 26.02 59.90
N ASN A 656 -14.01 26.13 60.00
CA ASN A 656 -14.66 27.27 60.66
C ASN A 656 -14.36 27.34 62.15
N ALA A 657 -14.28 26.19 62.84
CA ALA A 657 -13.88 26.13 64.25
C ALA A 657 -12.46 26.67 64.43
N TRP A 658 -11.52 26.21 63.60
CA TRP A 658 -10.14 26.70 63.60
C TRP A 658 -10.05 28.21 63.30
N MET A 659 -10.78 28.70 62.29
CA MET A 659 -10.85 30.13 61.96
C MET A 659 -11.30 30.98 63.16
N LYS A 660 -12.24 30.48 63.97
CA LYS A 660 -12.68 31.14 65.20
C LYS A 660 -11.60 31.11 66.28
N GLU A 661 -10.91 29.99 66.47
CA GLU A 661 -9.77 29.89 67.41
C GLU A 661 -8.64 30.86 67.03
N MET A 662 -8.36 31.04 65.74
CA MET A 662 -7.34 31.98 65.26
C MET A 662 -7.62 33.43 65.64
N SER A 663 -8.89 33.81 65.88
CA SER A 663 -9.22 35.16 66.37
C SER A 663 -8.73 35.44 67.79
N GLN A 664 -8.43 34.39 68.57
CA GLN A 664 -7.94 34.47 69.96
C GLN A 664 -6.40 34.43 70.05
N LEU A 665 -5.69 34.27 68.92
CA LEU A 665 -4.22 34.20 68.84
C LEU A 665 -3.50 35.38 69.49
N GLN A 666 -4.12 36.56 69.51
CA GLN A 666 -3.52 37.78 70.05
C GLN A 666 -3.22 37.66 71.55
N TYR A 667 -4.03 36.91 72.30
CA TYR A 667 -3.82 36.69 73.73
C TYR A 667 -2.59 35.80 74.00
N LEU A 668 -2.33 34.79 73.17
CA LEU A 668 -1.19 33.89 73.34
C LEU A 668 0.15 34.62 73.18
N LEU A 669 0.25 35.54 72.21
CA LEU A 669 1.47 36.33 71.96
C LEU A 669 1.67 37.51 72.92
N GLN A 670 0.63 37.88 73.68
CA GLN A 670 0.68 38.91 74.72
C GLN A 670 1.09 38.37 76.09
N SER A 671 1.32 37.07 76.21
CA SER A 671 1.85 36.47 77.44
C SER A 671 3.28 36.93 77.71
N THR A 672 3.59 37.14 78.99
CA THR A 672 4.95 37.47 79.43
C THR A 672 5.90 36.30 79.15
N ILE A 673 7.16 36.59 78.87
CA ILE A 673 8.11 35.60 78.34
C ILE A 673 8.67 34.69 79.45
N LEU A 674 8.65 35.17 80.69
CA LEU A 674 9.04 34.43 81.88
C LEU A 674 7.88 34.30 82.88
N VAL A 675 7.86 33.18 83.60
CA VAL A 675 7.02 32.96 84.78
C VAL A 675 7.88 32.38 85.91
N ARG A 676 7.57 32.69 87.17
CA ARG A 676 8.23 32.07 88.33
C ARG A 676 7.53 30.77 88.73
N HIS A 677 8.31 29.73 88.97
CA HIS A 677 7.79 28.47 89.50
C HIS A 677 7.21 28.69 90.92
N PRO A 678 5.95 28.28 91.19
CA PRO A 678 5.23 28.64 92.41
C PRO A 678 5.89 28.18 93.71
N THR A 679 6.64 27.08 93.70
CA THR A 679 7.29 26.50 94.88
C THR A 679 8.81 26.69 94.96
N THR A 680 9.48 26.99 93.84
CA THR A 680 10.96 27.02 93.77
C THR A 680 11.50 28.41 93.40
N GLU A 681 10.60 29.36 93.10
CA GLU A 681 10.88 30.73 92.65
C GLU A 681 11.84 30.86 91.44
N LYS A 682 12.15 29.75 90.76
CA LYS A 682 12.98 29.72 89.56
C LYS A 682 12.26 30.32 88.37
N PHE A 683 13.02 30.92 87.47
CA PHE A 683 12.50 31.45 86.21
C PHE A 683 12.29 30.30 85.22
N LEU A 684 11.09 30.22 84.63
CA LEU A 684 10.74 29.32 83.55
C LEU A 684 10.31 30.11 82.32
N VAL A 685 10.61 29.58 81.14
CA VAL A 685 10.16 30.13 79.86
C VAL A 685 8.68 29.87 79.68
N ASN A 686 7.89 30.93 79.59
CA ASN A 686 6.43 30.86 79.43
C ASN A 686 6.07 30.81 77.93
N PHE A 687 6.42 29.72 77.26
CA PHE A 687 6.11 29.51 75.84
C PHE A 687 5.04 28.42 75.68
N ASP A 688 3.87 28.81 75.17
CA ASP A 688 2.78 27.86 74.94
C ASP A 688 3.07 27.00 73.68
N HIS A 689 3.07 25.68 73.86
CA HIS A 689 3.17 24.70 72.78
C HIS A 689 2.09 24.88 71.68
N GLN A 690 0.92 25.41 72.03
CA GLN A 690 -0.15 25.71 71.08
C GLN A 690 0.31 26.65 69.96
N ILE A 691 1.27 27.54 70.21
CA ILE A 691 1.81 28.45 69.18
C ILE A 691 2.46 27.67 68.03
N LEU A 692 3.27 26.65 68.33
CA LEU A 692 3.93 25.84 67.31
C LEU A 692 2.95 24.91 66.58
N GLU A 693 1.94 24.42 67.31
CA GLU A 693 0.85 23.65 66.72
C GLU A 693 0.07 24.49 65.71
N ILE A 694 -0.31 25.73 66.08
CA ILE A 694 -1.04 26.65 65.19
C ILE A 694 -0.19 27.05 63.98
N VAL A 695 1.11 27.27 64.15
CA VAL A 695 2.00 27.53 63.01
C VAL A 695 2.01 26.32 62.05
N ARG A 696 2.04 25.10 62.61
CA ARG A 696 1.99 23.88 61.80
C ARG A 696 0.63 23.71 61.11
N GLU A 697 -0.47 23.98 61.82
CA GLU A 697 -1.83 24.03 61.26
C GLU A 697 -1.91 25.00 60.09
N THR A 698 -1.47 26.24 60.30
CA THR A 698 -1.46 27.31 59.28
C THR A 698 -0.72 26.86 58.01
N LYS A 699 0.47 26.29 58.16
CA LYS A 699 1.25 25.77 57.03
C LYS A 699 0.54 24.62 56.31
N CYS A 700 -0.15 23.73 57.04
CA CYS A 700 -0.94 22.66 56.43
C CYS A 700 -2.20 23.21 55.73
N MET A 701 -2.95 24.13 56.33
CA MET A 701 -4.13 24.75 55.72
C MET A 701 -3.81 25.47 54.40
N LEU A 702 -2.69 26.22 54.37
CA LEU A 702 -2.19 26.84 53.13
C LEU A 702 -1.88 25.80 52.05
N LYS A 703 -1.22 24.69 52.40
CA LYS A 703 -0.95 23.59 51.46
C LYS A 703 -2.21 22.87 51.00
N LEU A 704 -3.23 22.83 51.84
CA LEU A 704 -4.56 22.31 51.50
C LEU A 704 -5.36 23.30 50.64
N GLY A 705 -4.87 24.52 50.41
CA GLY A 705 -5.57 25.54 49.62
C GLY A 705 -6.82 26.07 50.31
N LEU A 706 -6.86 26.04 51.65
CA LEU A 706 -7.93 26.61 52.45
C LEU A 706 -7.64 28.07 52.79
N GLU A 707 -8.69 28.84 53.06
CA GLU A 707 -8.56 30.23 53.52
C GLU A 707 -7.92 30.27 54.91
N VAL A 708 -7.01 31.23 55.12
CA VAL A 708 -6.23 31.37 56.34
C VAL A 708 -6.21 32.85 56.77
N PRO A 709 -6.43 33.18 58.05
CA PRO A 709 -6.39 34.57 58.51
C PRO A 709 -4.98 35.15 58.42
N GLU A 710 -4.86 36.44 58.08
CA GLU A 710 -3.56 37.11 57.96
C GLU A 710 -2.71 37.02 59.23
N GLN A 711 -3.34 37.03 60.41
CA GLN A 711 -2.68 36.93 61.70
C GLN A 711 -1.92 35.60 61.85
N ALA A 712 -2.54 34.50 61.40
CA ALA A 712 -1.94 33.18 61.41
C ALA A 712 -0.77 33.08 60.41
N VAL A 713 -0.91 33.70 59.22
CA VAL A 713 0.18 33.79 58.24
C VAL A 713 1.39 34.55 58.79
N LYS A 714 1.15 35.72 59.40
CA LYS A 714 2.21 36.52 60.04
C LYS A 714 2.91 35.73 61.15
N LEU A 715 2.16 34.98 61.94
CA LEU A 715 2.71 34.10 62.98
C LEU A 715 3.61 33.00 62.39
N ALA A 716 3.19 32.37 61.29
CA ALA A 716 3.99 31.36 60.60
C ALA A 716 5.28 31.91 59.98
N MET A 717 5.30 33.19 59.58
CA MET A 717 6.52 33.86 59.08
C MET A 717 7.54 34.15 60.19
N ILE A 718 7.09 34.41 61.42
CA ILE A 718 7.98 34.68 62.56
C ILE A 718 8.39 33.41 63.34
N GLU A 719 8.04 32.21 62.85
CA GLU A 719 8.31 30.93 63.53
C GLU A 719 9.78 30.75 63.91
N ASP A 720 10.70 31.00 62.98
CA ASP A 720 12.13 30.80 63.21
C ASP A 720 12.67 31.79 64.25
N LYS A 721 12.15 33.03 64.23
CA LYS A 721 12.46 34.05 65.24
C LYS A 721 11.94 33.63 66.62
N LEU A 722 10.71 33.12 66.71
CA LEU A 722 10.13 32.64 67.97
C LEU A 722 10.90 31.44 68.54
N LYS A 723 11.25 30.46 67.71
CA LYS A 723 12.06 29.31 68.12
C LYS A 723 13.45 29.73 68.57
N SER A 724 14.11 30.62 67.82
CA SER A 724 15.42 31.18 68.18
C SER A 724 15.36 31.91 69.51
N ASN A 725 14.37 32.80 69.70
CA ASN A 725 14.18 33.54 70.94
C ASN A 725 13.91 32.60 72.13
N LYS A 726 13.11 31.54 71.94
CA LYS A 726 12.88 30.51 72.96
C LYS A 726 14.18 29.82 73.35
N SER A 727 14.95 29.33 72.39
CA SER A 727 16.22 28.63 72.66
C SER A 727 17.27 29.56 73.29
N GLN A 728 17.33 30.82 72.87
CA GLN A 728 18.21 31.82 73.49
C GLN A 728 17.82 32.08 74.93
N LEU A 729 16.52 32.24 75.22
CA LEU A 729 16.05 32.45 76.58
C LEU A 729 16.29 31.25 77.49
N GLU A 730 16.03 30.04 77.00
CA GLU A 730 16.37 28.78 77.71
C GLU A 730 17.87 28.72 78.01
N GLY A 731 18.72 29.11 77.05
CA GLY A 731 20.18 29.18 77.22
C GLY A 731 20.63 30.22 78.25
N VAL A 732 20.00 31.40 78.27
CA VAL A 732 20.27 32.47 79.25
C VAL A 732 19.87 32.03 80.67
N ILE A 733 18.70 31.43 80.83
CA ILE A 733 18.24 30.91 82.14
C ILE A 733 19.14 29.77 82.62
N GLN A 734 19.44 28.80 81.74
CA GLN A 734 20.31 27.68 82.09
C GLN A 734 21.71 28.16 82.48
N SER A 735 22.27 29.10 81.71
CA SER A 735 23.56 29.73 82.03
C SER A 735 23.54 30.45 83.37
N TYR A 736 22.45 31.14 83.70
CA TYR A 736 22.29 31.80 85.00
C TYR A 736 22.20 30.78 86.14
N GLU A 737 21.42 29.71 85.98
CA GLU A 737 21.33 28.63 86.96
C GLU A 737 22.67 27.94 87.19
N ASP A 738 23.43 27.67 86.14
CA ASP A 738 24.73 27.01 86.22
C ASP A 738 25.76 27.90 86.93
N LEU A 739 25.74 29.21 86.68
CA LEU A 739 26.60 30.16 87.40
C LEU A 739 26.21 30.30 88.87
N ARG A 740 24.91 30.27 89.18
CA ARG A 740 24.41 30.28 90.55
C ARG A 740 24.84 29.02 91.30
N LYS A 741 24.75 27.83 90.68
CA LYS A 741 25.26 26.57 91.24
C LYS A 741 26.78 26.54 91.38
N GLY A 742 27.50 27.15 90.43
CA GLY A 742 28.97 27.20 90.43
C GLY A 742 29.58 28.19 91.42
N THR A 743 28.78 29.04 92.06
CA THR A 743 29.25 30.02 93.06
C THR A 743 29.34 29.33 94.43
N ARG A 744 30.57 29.14 94.95
CA ARG A 744 30.79 28.59 96.31
C ARG A 744 30.21 29.54 97.37
N ASN A 745 29.61 28.99 98.43
CA ASN A 745 28.92 29.75 99.48
C ASN A 745 29.74 30.91 100.07
N MET A 746 31.06 30.78 100.16
CA MET A 746 31.98 31.81 100.66
C MET A 746 32.08 33.08 99.78
N PHE A 747 31.76 32.98 98.48
CA PHE A 747 31.84 34.10 97.52
C PHE A 747 30.47 34.66 97.13
N VAL A 748 29.39 34.15 97.73
CA VAL A 748 28.01 34.58 97.42
C VAL A 748 27.84 36.08 97.68
N ASN A 749 28.31 36.60 98.82
CA ASN A 749 28.22 38.03 99.15
C ASN A 749 28.95 38.95 98.16
N LEU A 750 30.06 38.48 97.57
CA LEU A 750 30.80 39.21 96.53
C LEU A 750 30.04 39.21 95.19
N MET A 751 29.28 38.14 94.93
CA MET A 751 28.51 37.93 93.71
C MET A 751 27.09 38.51 93.77
N THR A 752 26.55 38.78 94.96
CA THR A 752 25.20 39.31 95.17
C THR A 752 24.86 40.52 94.29
N PRO A 753 25.72 41.56 94.14
CA PRO A 753 25.38 42.72 93.31
C PRO A 753 25.23 42.37 91.81
N LYS A 754 25.88 41.30 91.34
CA LYS A 754 25.74 40.82 89.95
C LYS A 754 24.55 39.90 89.78
N MET A 755 24.22 39.09 90.80
CA MET A 755 22.97 38.32 90.84
C MET A 755 21.75 39.26 90.85
N GLU A 756 21.74 40.30 91.69
CA GLU A 756 20.66 41.29 91.75
C GLU A 756 20.51 42.07 90.44
N LYS A 757 21.63 42.41 89.78
CA LYS A 757 21.60 43.04 88.45
C LYS A 757 20.99 42.10 87.40
N MET A 758 21.34 40.82 87.41
CA MET A 758 20.77 39.82 86.49
C MET A 758 19.28 39.57 86.78
N GLU A 759 18.89 39.48 88.04
CA GLU A 759 17.48 39.33 88.43
C GLU A 759 16.65 40.58 88.10
N GLY A 760 17.26 41.77 88.16
CA GLY A 760 16.65 43.01 87.69
C GLY A 760 16.36 43.00 86.19
N VAL A 761 17.29 42.50 85.38
CA VAL A 761 17.09 42.32 83.93
C VAL A 761 16.01 41.25 83.68
N LEU A 762 16.11 40.07 84.30
CA LEU A 762 15.12 38.99 84.15
C LEU A 762 13.71 39.39 84.64
N ARG A 763 13.60 40.33 85.59
CA ARG A 763 12.31 40.86 86.04
C ARG A 763 11.57 41.61 84.93
N GLN A 764 12.27 42.22 83.97
CA GLN A 764 11.64 42.83 82.78
C GLN A 764 10.90 41.78 81.94
N GLY A 765 11.43 40.55 81.88
CA GLY A 765 10.80 39.40 81.23
C GLY A 765 9.57 38.84 81.95
N LEU A 766 9.40 39.16 83.24
CA LEU A 766 8.24 38.77 84.04
C LEU A 766 7.07 39.76 83.92
N THR A 767 7.32 41.03 83.60
CA THR A 767 6.31 42.10 83.73
C THR A 767 6.06 42.90 82.45
N MET A 768 7.07 43.12 81.61
CA MET A 768 6.97 44.06 80.48
C MET A 768 7.18 43.42 79.11
N LEU A 769 8.05 42.42 79.01
CA LEU A 769 8.34 41.78 77.73
C LEU A 769 7.31 40.68 77.45
N THR A 770 6.85 40.64 76.21
CA THR A 770 5.95 39.61 75.65
C THR A 770 6.56 39.00 74.39
N TRP A 771 6.05 37.87 73.91
CA TRP A 771 6.55 37.21 72.69
C TRP A 771 6.37 38.04 71.41
N SER A 772 5.56 39.10 71.46
CA SER A 772 5.36 40.08 70.38
C SER A 772 6.25 41.34 70.50
N SER A 773 7.10 41.43 71.53
CA SER A 773 7.92 42.62 71.80
C SER A 773 9.12 42.76 70.85
N VAL A 774 9.31 43.96 70.28
CA VAL A 774 10.43 44.28 69.36
C VAL A 774 11.78 44.40 70.10
N THR A 775 11.74 44.74 71.40
CA THR A 775 12.91 44.96 72.26
C THR A 775 13.54 43.67 72.80
N LEU A 776 13.16 42.50 72.27
CA LEU A 776 13.67 41.22 72.73
C LEU A 776 15.17 41.03 72.48
N GLU A 777 15.66 41.50 71.34
CA GLU A 777 17.08 41.38 70.98
C GLU A 777 17.97 42.23 71.91
N THR A 778 17.53 43.44 72.26
CA THR A 778 18.23 44.29 73.22
C THR A 778 18.25 43.68 74.62
N PHE A 779 17.15 43.02 75.02
CA PHE A 779 17.08 42.28 76.27
C PHE A 779 18.07 41.11 76.30
N PHE A 780 18.16 40.32 75.23
CA PHE A 780 19.13 39.21 75.15
C PHE A 780 20.58 39.72 75.21
N GLN A 781 20.91 40.82 74.52
CA GLN A 781 22.24 41.43 74.58
C GLN A 781 22.60 41.92 75.99
N GLU A 782 21.66 42.57 76.68
CA GLU A 782 21.87 43.03 78.06
C GLU A 782 22.05 41.85 79.01
N ALA A 783 21.22 40.81 78.89
CA ALA A 783 21.33 39.58 79.67
C ALA A 783 22.68 38.87 79.45
N ASP A 784 23.11 38.72 78.19
CA ASP A 784 24.38 38.09 77.84
C ASP A 784 25.59 38.88 78.33
N GLN A 785 25.55 40.22 78.25
CA GLN A 785 26.61 41.07 78.81
C GLN A 785 26.73 40.91 80.32
N VAL A 786 25.60 40.90 81.04
CA VAL A 786 25.58 40.69 82.50
C VAL A 786 26.11 39.28 82.84
N LEU A 787 25.68 38.25 82.11
CA LEU A 787 26.18 36.88 82.27
C LEU A 787 27.67 36.76 81.94
N HIS A 788 28.17 37.44 80.93
CA HIS A 788 29.58 37.41 80.55
C HIS A 788 30.46 38.04 81.64
N VAL A 789 30.08 39.21 82.14
CA VAL A 789 30.77 39.85 83.26
C VAL A 789 30.72 38.97 84.50
N TYR A 790 29.58 38.35 84.79
CA TYR A 790 29.41 37.44 85.92
C TYR A 790 30.33 36.20 85.78
N ARG A 791 30.40 35.59 84.59
CA ARG A 791 31.33 34.48 84.28
C ARG A 791 32.79 34.88 84.43
N GLN A 792 33.19 36.04 83.90
CA GLN A 792 34.57 36.51 84.02
C GLN A 792 34.97 36.71 85.48
N LEU A 793 34.06 37.27 86.29
CA LEU A 793 34.32 37.48 87.71
C LEU A 793 34.40 36.14 88.45
N LEU A 794 33.50 35.19 88.15
CA LEU A 794 33.55 33.84 88.72
C LEU A 794 34.84 33.11 88.35
N ARG A 795 35.31 33.23 87.09
CA ARG A 795 36.60 32.66 86.66
C ARG A 795 37.77 33.29 87.41
N ARG A 796 37.81 34.62 87.55
CA ARG A 796 38.88 35.29 88.31
C ARG A 796 38.87 34.88 89.78
N VAL A 797 37.69 34.77 90.38
CA VAL A 797 37.54 34.32 91.77
C VAL A 797 38.00 32.87 91.93
N ASN A 798 37.66 31.98 90.98
CA ASN A 798 38.08 30.57 91.02
C ASN A 798 39.56 30.35 90.69
N ILE A 799 40.22 31.27 89.96
CA ILE A 799 41.67 31.21 89.68
C ILE A 799 42.49 31.76 90.86
N CYS A 800 41.95 32.73 91.59
CA CYS A 800 42.58 33.30 92.79
C CYS A 800 42.31 32.49 94.07
N SER A 801 41.37 31.54 94.04
CA SER A 801 41.10 30.56 95.11
C SER A 801 41.84 29.26 94.85
#